data_AF-A0A1I6YLI4-F1
#
_entry.id   AF-A0A1I6YLI4-F1
#
_cell.length_a   1.000
_cell.length_b   1.000
_cell.length_c   1.000
_cell.angle_alpha   90.00
_cell.angle_beta   90.00
_cell.angle_gamma   90.00
#
_symmetry.space_group_name_H-M   'P 1'
#
loop_
_entity.id
_entity.type
_entity.pdbx_description
1 polymer ?
#
loop_
_entity_poly.entity_id
_entity_poly.type
_entity_poly.pdbx_seq_one_letter_code
_entity_poly.pdbx_strand_id
1 'polypeptide(L)'
;MQKDHRIRLEITNNSPSVFTFEQAHLEYGQLTDDNEWPKEISADGGQVIVECDEADRSVAGCAGWVKYKSASPENPISIYFAFANPIGNMNKIDVGTSDQIYETMTSQLLPVQRIFPTKGSEGHYWTVDARSTNGKTNDARFVIESGDATEIIPENPQLVNAAATFDSVNANSGGTGYYLTIHTSIYSHFKGVGAFGSKLIFTHTNVLLPHQQGTYMIGDKIPKKYGGSSTIKATYNTEHDPAWGHPGGVQVCGSYMALALEKSDKHNTCSEVQIYDVRPTAKNKPMKLLTTIPREDSGVNGAGMTKEKSVGEEKGKYIVIAGDSPGLSVYRSKTAEISTQPDQFDLIQLISKKDLPDTFSPEGGFALATQEDGQLFIFTMHGTDRSFGLYRLQIEGDHSATVTQVRAPILLETGPSSPADTEARYDEMSGAISLAGFKANYMPGVDMMSPSDLGANFRWGKGLQITSPTSIEIFATSRSAFPYPPFFPGVFSVATWKAETAIDAVWWPSIYYTTGSSVAIATDYNSGCLEMNRGSGGNSNKLYYRVGRAHFSGNRIDFGNGIYFTSSSDFAVSMDNKDHCICVHRESGSGNKLYYAVGLADIGARTVNWGNNQNYTTGTKVAVAMDNHGNCVELHTGSGDDKDNLYYMVGIVNSTAKTIHWGDSDKYDTGADIAIAMDDHGNCVETHRGNPASGNDDKLYYRVGRIDFSKKTISWGDSIQYDSGSDHSVAMDNSGNCVEVHRGRGSSVDLYYRTGKVQFEKKKIDWSESKKYDHGSNLAVTMDNNGHLIEVHRHSEGGDDNNKLYYKIGLPDLDPAD
;
A
#
# COMPACT_ATOMS: atom_id res chain seq x y z
N MET A 1 46.52 -52.06 -1.45
CA MET A 1 45.95 -51.25 -2.53
C MET A 1 46.04 -49.80 -2.09
N GLN A 2 46.38 -48.88 -2.99
CA GLN A 2 46.40 -47.46 -2.68
C GLN A 2 44.94 -47.02 -2.47
N LYS A 3 44.65 -46.44 -1.30
CA LYS A 3 43.35 -45.81 -1.02
C LYS A 3 43.26 -44.59 -1.92
N ASP A 4 42.33 -44.59 -2.86
CA ASP A 4 42.23 -43.60 -3.94
C ASP A 4 41.06 -42.62 -3.73
N HIS A 5 40.11 -42.93 -2.85
CA HIS A 5 38.95 -42.09 -2.56
C HIS A 5 38.93 -41.65 -1.08
N ARG A 6 38.89 -40.33 -0.86
CA ARG A 6 38.92 -39.67 0.46
C ARG A 6 37.78 -38.68 0.66
N ILE A 7 37.28 -38.58 1.88
CA ILE A 7 36.44 -37.48 2.38
C ILE A 7 37.29 -36.67 3.36
N ARG A 8 37.42 -35.36 3.14
CA ARG A 8 37.84 -34.39 4.15
C ARG A 8 36.59 -33.65 4.61
N LEU A 9 36.07 -34.02 5.78
CA LEU A 9 34.86 -33.45 6.37
C LEU A 9 35.24 -32.29 7.30
N GLU A 10 34.81 -31.08 6.97
CA GLU A 10 34.99 -29.89 7.80
C GLU A 10 33.62 -29.41 8.28
N ILE A 11 33.41 -29.31 9.59
CA ILE A 11 32.18 -28.73 10.16
C ILE A 11 32.57 -27.51 10.99
N THR A 12 32.07 -26.35 10.60
CA THR A 12 32.23 -25.08 11.32
C THR A 12 30.91 -24.72 11.99
N ASN A 13 30.94 -24.30 13.25
CA ASN A 13 29.79 -23.89 14.02
C ASN A 13 29.88 -22.41 14.39
N ASN A 14 29.15 -21.56 13.68
CA ASN A 14 29.03 -20.13 13.95
C ASN A 14 27.83 -19.79 14.86
N SER A 15 27.15 -20.80 15.41
CA SER A 15 26.05 -20.60 16.35
C SER A 15 26.55 -20.44 17.79
N PRO A 16 25.74 -19.87 18.70
CA PRO A 16 26.10 -19.75 20.12
C PRO A 16 25.93 -21.08 20.89
N SER A 17 25.49 -22.17 20.24
CA SER A 17 25.30 -23.46 20.91
C SER A 17 26.44 -24.43 20.61
N VAL A 18 26.90 -25.14 21.63
CA VAL A 18 27.81 -26.28 21.46
C VAL A 18 27.06 -27.45 20.82
N PHE A 19 27.70 -28.17 19.90
CA PHE A 19 27.16 -29.37 19.27
C PHE A 19 27.89 -30.61 19.77
N THR A 20 27.18 -31.55 20.38
CA THR A 20 27.75 -32.80 20.89
C THR A 20 27.55 -33.94 19.90
N PHE A 21 28.57 -34.74 19.69
CA PHE A 21 28.51 -35.94 18.86
C PHE A 21 27.50 -36.94 19.42
N GLU A 22 26.63 -37.46 18.55
CA GLU A 22 25.69 -38.53 18.92
C GLU A 22 26.04 -39.86 18.26
N GLN A 23 26.23 -39.84 16.93
CA GLN A 23 26.41 -41.07 16.15
C GLN A 23 27.06 -40.76 14.80
N ALA A 24 27.74 -41.75 14.21
CA ALA A 24 28.13 -41.72 12.81
C ALA A 24 27.87 -43.08 12.15
N HIS A 25 27.74 -43.05 10.83
CA HIS A 25 27.68 -44.23 9.97
C HIS A 25 28.62 -44.02 8.79
N LEU A 26 29.47 -45.00 8.50
CA LEU A 26 30.30 -45.03 7.30
C LEU A 26 29.92 -46.26 6.48
N GLU A 27 29.61 -46.04 5.21
CA GLU A 27 29.36 -47.07 4.22
C GLU A 27 30.56 -47.13 3.26
N TYR A 28 31.17 -48.32 3.14
CA TYR A 28 32.35 -48.59 2.30
C TYR A 28 33.62 -47.80 2.67
N GLY A 29 33.59 -46.97 3.71
CA GLY A 29 34.70 -46.19 4.23
C GLY A 29 35.13 -46.56 5.65
N GLN A 30 36.25 -45.99 6.08
CA GLN A 30 36.77 -46.04 7.44
C GLN A 30 37.46 -44.69 7.78
N LEU A 31 37.55 -44.35 9.06
CA LEU A 31 38.35 -43.21 9.48
C LEU A 31 39.82 -43.44 9.10
N THR A 32 40.55 -42.37 8.78
CA THR A 32 42.01 -42.49 8.59
C THR A 32 42.70 -42.88 9.88
N ASP A 33 43.87 -43.50 9.77
CA ASP A 33 44.67 -43.90 10.94
C ASP A 33 44.86 -42.69 11.88
N ASP A 34 44.60 -42.87 13.18
CA ASP A 34 44.62 -41.87 14.25
C ASP A 34 43.46 -40.85 14.33
N ASN A 35 42.44 -40.93 13.48
CA ASN A 35 41.24 -40.08 13.60
C ASN A 35 40.13 -40.72 14.46
N GLU A 36 39.50 -39.90 15.30
CA GLU A 36 38.24 -40.20 15.99
C GLU A 36 37.21 -39.11 15.69
N TRP A 37 35.92 -39.41 15.86
CA TRP A 37 34.88 -38.39 15.77
C TRP A 37 35.01 -37.39 16.93
N PRO A 38 35.15 -36.09 16.67
CA PRO A 38 35.22 -35.06 17.70
C PRO A 38 33.99 -35.13 18.60
N LYS A 39 34.21 -35.17 19.92
CA LYS A 39 33.11 -35.29 20.89
C LYS A 39 32.17 -34.08 20.86
N GLU A 40 32.72 -32.90 20.55
CA GLU A 40 31.99 -31.65 20.52
C GLU A 40 32.53 -30.72 19.42
N ILE A 41 31.65 -29.84 18.93
CA ILE A 41 31.98 -28.69 18.08
C ILE A 41 31.64 -27.44 18.90
N SER A 42 32.66 -26.69 19.31
CA SER A 42 32.50 -25.47 20.11
C SER A 42 31.61 -24.43 19.41
N ALA A 43 30.97 -23.56 20.20
CA ALA A 43 30.19 -22.44 19.69
C ALA A 43 31.07 -21.34 19.05
N ASP A 44 30.43 -20.35 18.42
CA ASP A 44 31.01 -19.06 18.01
C ASP A 44 32.29 -19.17 17.15
N GLY A 45 32.22 -19.97 16.09
CA GLY A 45 33.30 -20.17 15.13
C GLY A 45 34.12 -21.44 15.38
N GLY A 46 33.68 -22.32 16.27
CA GLY A 46 34.33 -23.62 16.49
C GLY A 46 34.36 -24.46 15.21
N GLN A 47 35.48 -25.14 14.97
CA GLN A 47 35.68 -25.92 13.75
C GLN A 47 36.24 -27.30 14.10
N VAL A 48 35.73 -28.31 13.39
CA VAL A 48 36.28 -29.67 13.42
C VAL A 48 36.55 -30.18 12.02
N ILE A 49 37.60 -30.99 11.87
CA ILE A 49 37.99 -31.64 10.62
C ILE A 49 38.18 -33.13 10.89
N VAL A 50 37.56 -33.97 10.06
CA VAL A 50 37.67 -35.43 10.12
C VAL A 50 37.96 -35.96 8.73
N GLU A 51 38.94 -36.86 8.61
CA GLU A 51 39.24 -37.52 7.34
C GLU A 51 38.75 -38.98 7.37
N CYS A 52 38.08 -39.39 6.29
CA CYS A 52 37.67 -40.75 6.03
C CYS A 52 38.27 -41.21 4.70
N ASP A 53 38.82 -42.42 4.67
CA ASP A 53 39.25 -43.08 3.43
C ASP A 53 38.31 -44.24 3.11
N GLU A 54 38.33 -44.70 1.85
CA GLU A 54 37.72 -45.98 1.50
C GLU A 54 38.29 -47.14 2.36
N ALA A 55 37.42 -48.09 2.68
CA ALA A 55 37.79 -49.28 3.43
C ALA A 55 38.72 -50.17 2.60
N ASP A 56 39.53 -50.98 3.27
CA ASP A 56 40.45 -51.89 2.59
C ASP A 56 39.68 -52.84 1.66
N ARG A 57 40.01 -52.78 0.36
CA ARG A 57 39.34 -53.54 -0.72
C ARG A 57 37.91 -53.08 -1.04
N SER A 58 37.53 -51.86 -0.68
CA SER A 58 36.27 -51.24 -1.13
C SER A 58 36.20 -51.20 -2.66
N VAL A 59 35.02 -51.54 -3.19
CA VAL A 59 34.70 -51.45 -4.63
C VAL A 59 33.69 -50.34 -4.93
N ALA A 60 33.31 -49.56 -3.90
CA ALA A 60 32.25 -48.56 -3.99
C ALA A 60 32.70 -47.13 -3.61
N GLY A 61 33.89 -46.94 -3.03
CA GLY A 61 34.41 -45.63 -2.58
C GLY A 61 34.21 -45.43 -1.07
N CYS A 62 33.96 -44.19 -0.63
CA CYS A 62 33.74 -43.83 0.77
C CYS A 62 32.49 -42.94 0.92
N ALA A 63 31.53 -43.32 1.76
CA ALA A 63 30.31 -42.55 2.00
C ALA A 63 29.82 -42.70 3.45
N GLY A 64 28.89 -41.85 3.87
CA GLY A 64 28.27 -41.98 5.18
C GLY A 64 27.63 -40.68 5.68
N TRP A 65 27.38 -40.64 6.98
CA TRP A 65 26.89 -39.45 7.68
C TRP A 65 27.42 -39.39 9.11
N VAL A 66 27.46 -38.18 9.67
CA VAL A 66 27.69 -37.95 11.10
C VAL A 66 26.57 -37.10 11.68
N LYS A 67 26.19 -37.37 12.93
CA LYS A 67 25.10 -36.72 13.65
C LYS A 67 25.63 -35.98 14.87
N TYR A 68 25.35 -34.68 14.95
CA TYR A 68 25.59 -33.85 16.12
C TYR A 68 24.29 -33.23 16.63
N LYS A 69 24.21 -33.01 17.94
CA LYS A 69 23.05 -32.38 18.60
C LYS A 69 23.44 -31.10 19.32
N SER A 70 22.67 -30.03 19.13
CA SER A 70 22.88 -28.77 19.83
C SER A 70 22.51 -28.89 21.31
N ALA A 71 23.33 -28.29 22.16
CA ALA A 71 23.10 -28.16 23.60
C ALA A 71 22.19 -26.97 23.96
N SER A 72 21.46 -26.41 22.98
CA SER A 72 20.56 -25.27 23.20
C SER A 72 19.47 -25.64 24.23
N PRO A 73 19.39 -24.94 25.39
CA PRO A 73 18.42 -25.25 26.44
C PRO A 73 16.98 -25.01 25.99
N GLU A 74 16.79 -24.03 25.11
CA GLU A 74 15.45 -23.59 24.67
C GLU A 74 15.02 -24.32 23.39
N ASN A 75 15.95 -24.64 22.49
CA ASN A 75 15.63 -25.14 21.14
C ASN A 75 16.66 -26.15 20.60
N PRO A 76 16.73 -27.38 21.15
CA PRO A 76 17.70 -28.38 20.73
C PRO A 76 17.40 -28.91 19.32
N ILE A 77 18.45 -29.18 18.54
CA ILE A 77 18.36 -29.81 17.21
C ILE A 77 19.41 -30.90 17.02
N SER A 78 19.03 -31.98 16.35
CA SER A 78 19.96 -32.99 15.84
C SER A 78 20.13 -32.84 14.32
N ILE A 79 21.37 -32.73 13.86
CA ILE A 79 21.73 -32.51 12.45
C ILE A 79 22.58 -33.67 11.95
N TYR A 80 22.18 -34.26 10.82
CA TYR A 80 22.88 -35.28 10.05
C TYR A 80 23.63 -34.61 8.90
N PHE A 81 24.95 -34.77 8.86
CA PHE A 81 25.83 -34.29 7.79
C PHE A 81 26.21 -35.47 6.91
N ALA A 82 25.56 -35.60 5.75
CA ALA A 82 25.76 -36.71 4.82
C ALA A 82 26.78 -36.35 3.73
N PHE A 83 27.60 -37.32 3.36
CA PHE A 83 28.69 -37.14 2.39
C PHE A 83 28.96 -38.44 1.62
N ALA A 84 29.38 -38.32 0.36
CA ALA A 84 29.81 -39.45 -0.46
C ALA A 84 30.91 -39.06 -1.45
N ASN A 85 31.86 -39.97 -1.65
CA ASN A 85 32.86 -39.99 -2.71
C ASN A 85 32.91 -41.41 -3.32
N PRO A 86 31.92 -41.72 -4.18
CA PRO A 86 31.80 -43.02 -4.82
C PRO A 86 32.80 -43.22 -5.97
N ILE A 87 33.23 -44.46 -6.21
CA ILE A 87 34.07 -44.81 -7.37
C ILE A 87 33.30 -44.56 -8.67
N GLY A 88 33.86 -43.74 -9.56
CA GLY A 88 33.31 -43.49 -10.91
C GLY A 88 32.08 -42.57 -10.99
N ASN A 89 31.63 -42.01 -9.86
CA ASN A 89 30.47 -41.12 -9.74
C ASN A 89 30.89 -39.73 -9.21
N MET A 90 29.96 -38.77 -9.22
CA MET A 90 30.21 -37.44 -8.66
C MET A 90 30.09 -37.45 -7.13
N ASN A 91 30.93 -36.66 -6.47
CA ASN A 91 30.86 -36.42 -5.02
C ASN A 91 29.52 -35.79 -4.64
N LYS A 92 28.98 -36.21 -3.48
CA LYS A 92 27.69 -35.73 -2.95
C LYS A 92 27.84 -35.26 -1.52
N ILE A 93 26.98 -34.33 -1.14
CA ILE A 93 26.78 -33.85 0.24
C ILE A 93 25.32 -33.48 0.41
N ASP A 94 24.79 -33.63 1.62
CA ASP A 94 23.49 -33.10 2.02
C ASP A 94 23.39 -33.00 3.55
N VAL A 95 22.36 -32.33 4.07
CA VAL A 95 22.14 -32.14 5.50
C VAL A 95 20.67 -32.35 5.83
N GLY A 96 20.38 -33.04 6.94
CA GLY A 96 19.01 -33.35 7.34
C GLY A 96 18.84 -33.47 8.85
N THR A 97 17.60 -33.67 9.28
CA THR A 97 17.24 -34.00 10.68
C THR A 97 16.92 -35.49 10.87
N SER A 98 17.12 -36.29 9.81
CA SER A 98 16.91 -37.73 9.76
C SER A 98 18.05 -38.39 8.99
N ASP A 99 18.36 -39.64 9.30
CA ASP A 99 19.36 -40.46 8.61
C ASP A 99 19.00 -40.74 7.14
N GLN A 100 17.71 -40.70 6.81
CA GLN A 100 17.20 -40.85 5.44
C GLN A 100 17.82 -39.86 4.45
N ILE A 101 18.33 -38.72 4.92
CA ILE A 101 18.99 -37.73 4.06
C ILE A 101 20.13 -38.34 3.25
N TYR A 102 20.81 -39.36 3.79
CA TYR A 102 21.86 -40.10 3.12
C TYR A 102 21.38 -40.81 1.85
N GLU A 103 20.22 -41.46 1.92
CA GLU A 103 19.62 -42.16 0.78
C GLU A 103 19.05 -41.20 -0.25
N THR A 104 18.57 -40.03 0.21
CA THR A 104 17.90 -39.03 -0.62
C THR A 104 18.82 -37.89 -1.08
N MET A 105 20.15 -38.01 -0.95
CA MET A 105 21.08 -36.95 -1.35
C MET A 105 20.92 -36.60 -2.83
N THR A 106 20.36 -35.42 -3.11
CA THR A 106 20.06 -34.94 -4.48
C THR A 106 21.14 -34.04 -5.07
N SER A 107 22.01 -33.46 -4.23
CA SER A 107 22.97 -32.42 -4.61
C SER A 107 24.27 -32.95 -5.19
N GLN A 108 24.54 -32.56 -6.44
CA GLN A 108 25.79 -32.77 -7.14
C GLN A 108 26.46 -31.40 -7.32
N LEU A 109 27.54 -31.13 -6.58
CA LEU A 109 28.47 -29.99 -6.79
C LEU A 109 27.92 -28.56 -6.58
N LEU A 110 26.70 -28.38 -6.07
CA LEU A 110 26.16 -27.06 -5.71
C LEU A 110 26.25 -26.82 -4.20
N PRO A 111 26.44 -25.56 -3.74
CA PRO A 111 26.21 -25.23 -2.35
C PRO A 111 24.82 -25.68 -1.91
N VAL A 112 24.75 -26.45 -0.83
CA VAL A 112 23.50 -26.94 -0.26
C VAL A 112 23.23 -26.15 1.01
N GLN A 113 22.13 -25.40 1.06
CA GLN A 113 21.69 -24.80 2.31
C GLN A 113 20.41 -25.47 2.77
N ARG A 114 20.38 -25.88 4.04
CA ARG A 114 19.20 -26.46 4.69
C ARG A 114 18.81 -25.59 5.87
N ILE A 115 17.51 -25.27 5.97
CA ILE A 115 16.93 -24.65 7.16
C ILE A 115 16.22 -25.71 7.96
N PHE A 116 16.48 -25.72 9.25
CA PHE A 116 15.76 -26.54 10.20
C PHE A 116 15.04 -25.64 11.20
N PRO A 117 13.69 -25.62 11.16
CA PRO A 117 12.93 -24.92 12.17
C PRO A 117 13.01 -25.66 13.50
N THR A 118 12.97 -24.91 14.59
CA THR A 118 12.91 -25.47 15.94
C THR A 118 11.46 -25.62 16.37
N LYS A 119 11.16 -26.72 17.06
CA LYS A 119 9.80 -27.08 17.44
C LYS A 119 9.43 -26.29 18.69
N GLY A 120 8.53 -25.31 18.57
CA GLY A 120 7.99 -24.55 19.70
C GLY A 120 8.52 -23.13 19.89
N SER A 121 9.47 -22.66 19.09
CA SER A 121 9.86 -21.24 19.05
C SER A 121 9.53 -20.61 17.69
N GLU A 122 8.64 -19.64 17.71
CA GLU A 122 8.25 -18.88 16.53
C GLU A 122 9.39 -17.96 16.08
N GLY A 123 10.20 -18.42 15.11
CA GLY A 123 11.20 -17.59 14.44
C GLY A 123 12.66 -17.99 14.66
N HIS A 124 12.98 -18.90 15.57
CA HIS A 124 14.35 -19.41 15.68
C HIS A 124 14.60 -20.51 14.65
N TYR A 125 15.67 -20.38 13.86
CA TYR A 125 16.05 -21.36 12.84
C TYR A 125 17.53 -21.70 12.90
N TRP A 126 17.84 -22.93 12.48
CA TRP A 126 19.18 -23.38 12.19
C TRP A 126 19.39 -23.41 10.68
N THR A 127 20.53 -22.92 10.21
CA THR A 127 20.95 -23.11 8.83
C THR A 127 22.23 -23.93 8.77
N VAL A 128 22.35 -24.82 7.80
CA VAL A 128 23.62 -25.43 7.46
C VAL A 128 23.94 -25.17 6.00
N ASP A 129 25.04 -24.48 5.75
CA ASP A 129 25.63 -24.22 4.44
C ASP A 129 26.69 -25.28 4.14
N ALA A 130 26.49 -26.06 3.07
CA ALA A 130 27.37 -27.17 2.73
C ALA A 130 27.95 -27.02 1.32
N ARG A 131 29.21 -27.40 1.14
CA ARG A 131 29.93 -27.38 -0.15
C ARG A 131 30.86 -28.59 -0.28
N SER A 132 31.06 -29.07 -1.49
CA SER A 132 31.91 -30.23 -1.80
C SER A 132 32.77 -29.96 -3.03
N THR A 133 33.94 -30.59 -3.11
CA THR A 133 34.73 -30.67 -4.35
C THR A 133 34.46 -31.97 -5.09
N ASN A 134 34.68 -32.01 -6.40
CA ASN A 134 34.66 -33.26 -7.17
C ASN A 134 36.06 -33.88 -7.28
N GLY A 135 36.12 -35.20 -7.50
CA GLY A 135 37.36 -35.94 -7.74
C GLY A 135 37.69 -36.92 -6.62
N LYS A 136 38.93 -37.44 -6.64
CA LYS A 136 39.43 -38.44 -5.67
C LYS A 136 39.35 -37.99 -4.21
N THR A 137 39.27 -36.69 -3.96
CA THR A 137 39.02 -36.13 -2.62
C THR A 137 37.78 -35.24 -2.64
N ASN A 138 36.82 -35.55 -1.77
CA ASN A 138 35.69 -34.69 -1.47
C ASN A 138 36.05 -33.81 -0.25
N ASP A 139 36.33 -32.53 -0.47
CA ASP A 139 36.44 -31.53 0.58
C ASP A 139 35.03 -31.06 0.96
N ALA A 140 34.38 -31.86 1.81
CA ALA A 140 33.01 -31.69 2.26
C ALA A 140 33.00 -30.72 3.45
N ARG A 141 32.53 -29.50 3.24
CA ARG A 141 32.49 -28.46 4.28
C ARG A 141 31.06 -28.09 4.62
N PHE A 142 30.77 -28.00 5.90
CA PHE A 142 29.47 -27.65 6.47
C PHE A 142 29.64 -26.48 7.44
N VAL A 143 28.77 -25.47 7.37
CA VAL A 143 28.79 -24.30 8.24
C VAL A 143 27.42 -24.16 8.89
N ILE A 144 27.37 -24.36 10.21
CA ILE A 144 26.17 -24.24 11.02
C ILE A 144 26.04 -22.78 11.46
N GLU A 145 24.86 -22.23 11.30
CA GLU A 145 24.48 -20.94 11.88
C GLU A 145 23.10 -21.08 12.54
N SER A 146 22.81 -20.20 13.50
CA SER A 146 21.48 -20.05 14.08
C SER A 146 21.07 -18.59 14.01
N GLY A 147 19.78 -18.33 13.89
CA GLY A 147 19.28 -16.97 13.95
C GLY A 147 17.86 -16.91 14.47
N ASP A 148 17.58 -15.80 15.14
CA ASP A 148 16.22 -15.34 15.34
C ASP A 148 15.76 -14.59 14.09
N ALA A 149 14.60 -14.99 13.61
CA ALA A 149 13.78 -14.16 12.75
C ALA A 149 13.34 -12.92 13.54
N THR A 150 13.13 -11.81 12.84
CA THR A 150 12.50 -10.62 13.42
C THR A 150 11.15 -10.97 14.05
N GLU A 151 10.62 -10.11 14.92
CA GLU A 151 9.25 -10.24 15.42
C GLU A 151 8.27 -10.53 14.26
N ILE A 152 7.27 -11.38 14.52
CA ILE A 152 6.22 -11.66 13.53
C ILE A 152 5.46 -10.37 13.30
N ILE A 153 5.52 -9.87 12.08
CA ILE A 153 4.63 -8.83 11.56
C ILE A 153 3.40 -9.58 11.01
N PRO A 154 2.25 -9.57 11.69
CA PRO A 154 1.15 -10.47 11.33
C PRO A 154 0.44 -10.03 10.04
N GLU A 155 0.51 -8.76 9.67
CA GLU A 155 -0.22 -8.22 8.52
C GLU A 155 0.50 -7.03 7.90
N ASN A 156 0.12 -6.70 6.67
CA ASN A 156 0.49 -5.40 6.09
C ASN A 156 -0.26 -4.27 6.82
N PRO A 157 0.25 -3.03 6.78
CA PRO A 157 -0.53 -1.86 7.16
C PRO A 157 -1.89 -1.86 6.43
N GLN A 158 -2.94 -1.47 7.12
CA GLN A 158 -4.25 -1.26 6.49
C GLN A 158 -4.22 0.07 5.74
N LEU A 159 -4.75 0.10 4.52
CA LEU A 159 -4.82 1.34 3.73
C LEU A 159 -5.89 2.28 4.33
N VAL A 160 -5.62 3.58 4.37
CA VAL A 160 -6.64 4.58 4.74
C VAL A 160 -7.70 4.67 3.64
N ASN A 161 -7.26 4.73 2.39
CA ASN A 161 -8.14 4.79 1.22
C ASN A 161 -7.50 4.08 0.02
N ALA A 162 -7.97 2.88 -0.29
CA ALA A 162 -7.43 2.07 -1.39
C ALA A 162 -7.66 2.72 -2.76
N ALA A 163 -8.77 3.45 -2.92
CA ALA A 163 -9.11 4.12 -4.17
C ALA A 163 -8.22 5.35 -4.43
N ALA A 164 -8.01 6.19 -3.41
CA ALA A 164 -7.08 7.31 -3.51
C ALA A 164 -5.63 6.83 -3.74
N THR A 165 -5.24 5.74 -3.10
CA THR A 165 -3.92 5.11 -3.30
C THR A 165 -3.76 4.54 -4.71
N PHE A 166 -4.82 3.99 -5.29
CA PHE A 166 -4.83 3.59 -6.70
C PHE A 166 -4.72 4.80 -7.63
N ASP A 167 -5.50 5.85 -7.36
CA ASP A 167 -5.53 7.06 -8.20
C ASP A 167 -4.17 7.78 -8.21
N SER A 168 -3.39 7.72 -7.12
CA SER A 168 -2.04 8.29 -7.05
C SER A 168 -0.99 7.52 -7.85
N VAL A 169 -1.24 6.27 -8.23
CA VAL A 169 -0.39 5.52 -9.18
C VAL A 169 -0.43 6.19 -10.56
N ASN A 170 -1.61 6.67 -10.98
CA ASN A 170 -1.79 7.32 -12.28
C ASN A 170 -1.14 8.72 -12.32
N ALA A 171 -1.18 9.45 -11.20
CA ALA A 171 -0.58 10.77 -11.08
C ALA A 171 0.96 10.75 -11.08
N ASN A 172 1.56 9.63 -10.68
CA ASN A 172 3.01 9.41 -10.61
C ASN A 172 3.58 8.62 -11.82
N SER A 173 3.08 8.89 -13.04
CA SER A 173 3.32 8.10 -14.27
C SER A 173 4.79 8.00 -14.77
N GLY A 174 5.77 8.39 -13.97
CA GLY A 174 7.21 8.28 -14.27
C GLY A 174 7.95 7.39 -13.28
N GLY A 175 7.52 6.14 -13.09
CA GLY A 175 8.09 5.16 -12.14
C GLY A 175 9.63 5.14 -12.06
N THR A 176 10.16 4.52 -11.01
CA THR A 176 11.60 4.38 -10.79
C THR A 176 12.09 3.06 -11.40
N GLY A 177 13.25 3.05 -12.06
CA GLY A 177 13.79 1.89 -12.76
C GLY A 177 15.22 1.54 -12.31
N TYR A 178 15.48 0.28 -11.97
CA TYR A 178 16.81 -0.21 -11.59
C TYR A 178 17.08 -1.65 -12.10
N TYR A 179 18.35 -2.05 -12.16
CA TYR A 179 18.80 -3.33 -12.71
C TYR A 179 19.20 -4.33 -11.63
N LEU A 180 18.98 -5.63 -11.87
CA LEU A 180 19.62 -6.69 -11.09
C LEU A 180 20.38 -7.64 -12.02
N THR A 181 21.66 -7.84 -11.71
CA THR A 181 22.54 -8.79 -12.40
C THR A 181 22.39 -10.18 -11.78
N ILE A 182 22.14 -11.17 -12.62
CA ILE A 182 22.16 -12.59 -12.27
C ILE A 182 23.51 -13.17 -12.70
N HIS A 183 24.35 -13.53 -11.73
CA HIS A 183 25.66 -14.13 -12.04
C HIS A 183 25.56 -15.63 -12.40
N THR A 184 24.37 -16.21 -12.34
CA THR A 184 24.14 -17.63 -12.60
C THR A 184 23.66 -17.87 -14.02
N SER A 185 24.04 -19.01 -14.60
CA SER A 185 23.68 -19.50 -15.94
C SER A 185 22.22 -19.96 -16.07
N ILE A 186 21.28 -19.19 -15.51
CA ILE A 186 19.85 -19.55 -15.45
C ILE A 186 19.12 -18.89 -16.62
N TYR A 187 18.50 -19.72 -17.45
CA TYR A 187 17.59 -19.29 -18.51
C TYR A 187 16.21 -19.05 -17.91
N SER A 188 15.79 -17.79 -17.86
CA SER A 188 14.77 -17.38 -16.90
C SER A 188 13.44 -16.93 -17.48
N HIS A 189 12.34 -17.34 -16.83
CA HIS A 189 11.03 -16.72 -16.91
C HIS A 189 10.58 -16.28 -15.51
N PHE A 190 10.62 -14.96 -15.26
CA PHE A 190 10.20 -14.36 -14.00
C PHE A 190 8.67 -14.24 -13.92
N LYS A 191 8.11 -14.55 -12.74
CA LYS A 191 6.65 -14.73 -12.57
C LYS A 191 6.01 -13.87 -11.49
N GLY A 192 6.73 -13.63 -10.39
CA GLY A 192 6.25 -12.86 -9.23
C GLY A 192 7.40 -12.17 -8.49
N VAL A 193 7.06 -11.09 -7.78
CA VAL A 193 8.01 -10.33 -6.94
C VAL A 193 7.36 -10.03 -5.59
N GLY A 194 7.96 -10.53 -4.51
CA GLY A 194 7.62 -10.16 -3.14
C GLY A 194 8.66 -9.20 -2.57
N ALA A 195 8.28 -8.39 -1.58
CA ALA A 195 9.21 -7.52 -0.88
C ALA A 195 9.08 -7.71 0.64
N PHE A 196 10.21 -7.86 1.33
CA PHE A 196 10.27 -7.98 2.78
C PHE A 196 11.50 -7.22 3.32
N GLY A 197 11.26 -6.19 4.12
CA GLY A 197 12.33 -5.28 4.57
C GLY A 197 13.10 -4.68 3.39
N SER A 198 14.42 -4.83 3.40
CA SER A 198 15.31 -4.36 2.32
C SER A 198 15.54 -5.40 1.21
N LYS A 199 14.70 -6.45 1.13
CA LYS A 199 14.87 -7.56 0.19
C LYS A 199 13.71 -7.66 -0.80
N LEU A 200 14.04 -8.14 -1.99
CA LEU A 200 13.10 -8.57 -3.02
C LEU A 200 13.24 -10.08 -3.22
N ILE A 201 12.10 -10.76 -3.37
CA ILE A 201 11.98 -12.20 -3.54
C ILE A 201 11.36 -12.45 -4.92
N PHE A 202 12.10 -13.04 -5.83
CA PHE A 202 11.68 -13.26 -7.22
C PHE A 202 11.36 -14.73 -7.45
N THR A 203 10.16 -15.05 -7.94
CA THR A 203 9.82 -16.43 -8.35
C THR A 203 10.20 -16.68 -9.81
N HIS A 204 10.68 -17.91 -10.05
CA HIS A 204 11.38 -18.25 -11.27
C HIS A 204 11.03 -19.64 -11.83
N THR A 205 10.72 -19.67 -13.12
CA THR A 205 10.55 -20.88 -13.93
C THR A 205 11.71 -21.03 -14.91
N ASN A 206 12.38 -22.19 -14.90
CA ASN A 206 13.40 -22.51 -15.92
C ASN A 206 12.72 -22.97 -17.22
N VAL A 207 12.92 -22.22 -18.31
CA VAL A 207 12.26 -22.48 -19.60
C VAL A 207 12.98 -23.48 -20.50
N LEU A 208 14.26 -23.79 -20.25
CA LEU A 208 14.98 -24.79 -21.03
C LEU A 208 14.84 -26.21 -20.48
N LEU A 209 14.52 -26.32 -19.19
CA LEU A 209 14.42 -27.60 -18.48
C LEU A 209 13.08 -27.65 -17.71
N PRO A 210 11.95 -27.86 -18.42
CA PRO A 210 10.58 -27.75 -17.89
C PRO A 210 10.19 -28.82 -16.84
N HIS A 211 11.14 -29.65 -16.40
CA HIS A 211 10.96 -30.68 -15.37
C HIS A 211 11.90 -30.46 -14.16
N GLN A 212 12.40 -29.24 -14.00
CA GLN A 212 13.18 -28.85 -12.83
C GLN A 212 12.29 -28.27 -11.76
N GLN A 213 12.69 -28.48 -10.51
CA GLN A 213 12.07 -27.90 -9.33
C GLN A 213 11.97 -26.37 -9.47
N GLY A 214 10.82 -25.81 -9.09
CA GLY A 214 10.62 -24.37 -9.04
C GLY A 214 11.66 -23.69 -8.16
N THR A 215 12.01 -22.44 -8.49
CA THR A 215 13.05 -21.70 -7.75
C THR A 215 12.59 -20.29 -7.40
N TYR A 216 13.22 -19.73 -6.38
CA TYR A 216 13.10 -18.32 -6.06
C TYR A 216 14.48 -17.72 -5.75
N MET A 217 14.61 -16.42 -5.96
CA MET A 217 15.85 -15.66 -5.81
C MET A 217 15.65 -14.51 -4.85
N ILE A 218 16.69 -14.18 -4.09
CA ILE A 218 16.71 -13.05 -3.15
C ILE A 218 17.68 -12.00 -3.67
N GLY A 219 17.17 -10.78 -3.88
CA GLY A 219 17.96 -9.60 -4.23
C GLY A 219 17.80 -8.49 -3.20
N ASP A 220 18.71 -7.51 -3.23
CA ASP A 220 18.53 -6.29 -2.44
C ASP A 220 17.54 -5.36 -3.14
N LYS A 221 16.61 -4.82 -2.36
CA LYS A 221 15.80 -3.66 -2.77
C LYS A 221 16.72 -2.44 -2.81
N ILE A 222 16.77 -1.75 -3.94
CA ILE A 222 17.67 -0.61 -4.13
C ILE A 222 16.88 0.67 -3.83
N PRO A 223 17.20 1.44 -2.77
CA PRO A 223 16.44 2.64 -2.38
C PRO A 223 16.81 3.86 -3.23
N LYS A 224 17.11 3.67 -4.52
CA LYS A 224 17.45 4.76 -5.44
C LYS A 224 16.24 5.10 -6.32
N LYS A 225 15.98 6.40 -6.47
CA LYS A 225 14.90 6.91 -7.34
C LYS A 225 15.15 6.62 -8.83
N TYR A 226 16.39 6.60 -9.28
CA TYR A 226 16.75 6.20 -10.65
C TYR A 226 18.05 5.43 -10.65
N GLY A 227 18.13 4.39 -11.47
CA GLY A 227 19.34 3.60 -11.65
C GLY A 227 19.76 2.82 -10.41
N GLY A 228 20.87 2.10 -10.55
CA GLY A 228 21.38 1.18 -9.56
C GLY A 228 21.42 -0.25 -10.09
N SER A 229 22.45 -0.97 -9.68
CA SER A 229 22.62 -2.39 -9.96
C SER A 229 22.93 -3.11 -8.65
N SER A 230 22.34 -4.28 -8.49
CA SER A 230 22.74 -5.22 -7.46
C SER A 230 22.84 -6.61 -8.06
N THR A 231 23.40 -7.52 -7.29
CA THR A 231 23.52 -8.93 -7.65
C THR A 231 22.51 -9.73 -6.85
N ILE A 232 21.94 -10.77 -7.45
CA ILE A 232 21.20 -11.78 -6.68
C ILE A 232 22.12 -12.31 -5.57
N LYS A 233 21.59 -12.33 -4.34
CA LYS A 233 22.32 -12.71 -3.12
C LYS A 233 22.22 -14.19 -2.83
N ALA A 234 21.08 -14.79 -3.15
CA ALA A 234 20.85 -16.21 -2.96
C ALA A 234 19.76 -16.73 -3.91
N THR A 235 19.83 -18.02 -4.23
CA THR A 235 18.86 -18.75 -5.06
C THR A 235 18.53 -20.06 -4.37
N TYR A 236 17.25 -20.40 -4.29
CA TYR A 236 16.75 -21.59 -3.62
C TYR A 236 15.67 -22.28 -4.45
N ASN A 237 15.42 -23.55 -4.14
CA ASN A 237 14.30 -24.30 -4.66
C ASN A 237 13.06 -24.10 -3.79
N THR A 238 11.86 -24.22 -4.37
CA THR A 238 10.62 -24.35 -3.60
C THR A 238 10.57 -25.70 -2.88
N GLU A 239 9.84 -25.81 -1.76
CA GLU A 239 9.84 -26.99 -0.87
C GLU A 239 9.16 -28.26 -1.45
N HIS A 240 8.69 -28.24 -2.70
CA HIS A 240 8.02 -29.38 -3.35
C HIS A 240 8.90 -30.14 -4.35
N ASP A 241 8.51 -31.38 -4.67
CA ASP A 241 9.18 -32.31 -5.61
C ASP A 241 9.53 -31.66 -6.97
N PRO A 242 10.61 -32.08 -7.66
CA PRO A 242 11.01 -31.60 -8.99
C PRO A 242 9.89 -31.55 -10.06
N ALA A 243 8.77 -32.25 -9.86
CA ALA A 243 7.58 -32.14 -10.70
C ALA A 243 6.81 -30.79 -10.62
N TRP A 244 7.15 -29.88 -9.70
CA TRP A 244 6.50 -28.56 -9.53
C TRP A 244 7.38 -27.40 -10.00
N GLY A 245 7.58 -27.30 -11.31
CA GLY A 245 8.56 -26.40 -11.93
C GLY A 245 8.09 -24.97 -12.21
N HIS A 246 6.81 -24.64 -11.96
CA HIS A 246 6.20 -23.39 -12.42
C HIS A 246 5.66 -22.53 -11.27
N PRO A 247 6.54 -21.88 -10.47
CA PRO A 247 6.09 -20.90 -9.49
C PRO A 247 5.53 -19.66 -10.19
N GLY A 248 4.38 -19.19 -9.72
CA GLY A 248 3.62 -18.07 -10.26
C GLY A 248 3.83 -16.76 -9.48
N GLY A 249 2.79 -15.92 -9.50
CA GLY A 249 2.75 -14.67 -8.73
C GLY A 249 2.71 -14.86 -7.23
N VAL A 250 3.17 -13.84 -6.51
CA VAL A 250 3.25 -13.85 -5.05
C VAL A 250 2.74 -12.55 -4.46
N GLN A 251 2.35 -12.58 -3.20
CA GLN A 251 2.23 -11.36 -2.40
C GLN A 251 2.71 -11.62 -0.98
N VAL A 252 3.52 -10.70 -0.46
CA VAL A 252 3.93 -10.66 0.95
C VAL A 252 2.88 -9.89 1.77
N CYS A 253 2.45 -10.48 2.88
CA CYS A 253 1.56 -9.90 3.89
C CYS A 253 2.24 -9.97 5.27
N GLY A 254 2.80 -8.86 5.73
CA GLY A 254 3.63 -8.82 6.92
C GLY A 254 4.84 -9.74 6.80
N SER A 255 4.92 -10.76 7.67
CA SER A 255 5.95 -11.80 7.69
C SER A 255 5.61 -13.04 6.86
N TYR A 256 4.43 -13.07 6.25
CA TYR A 256 3.96 -14.21 5.46
C TYR A 256 3.92 -13.89 3.98
N MET A 257 3.96 -14.91 3.14
CA MET A 257 3.81 -14.75 1.69
C MET A 257 2.97 -15.88 1.12
N ALA A 258 2.02 -15.54 0.26
CA ALA A 258 1.32 -16.51 -0.59
C ALA A 258 2.06 -16.64 -1.92
N LEU A 259 2.37 -17.88 -2.30
CA LEU A 259 3.05 -18.22 -3.55
C LEU A 259 2.20 -19.22 -4.35
N ALA A 260 1.86 -18.83 -5.57
CA ALA A 260 1.23 -19.70 -6.55
C ALA A 260 2.24 -20.72 -7.10
N LEU A 261 1.87 -22.00 -7.21
CA LEU A 261 2.73 -23.05 -7.79
C LEU A 261 1.94 -24.03 -8.66
N GLU A 262 2.47 -24.31 -9.86
CA GLU A 262 1.92 -25.27 -10.82
C GLU A 262 2.92 -26.36 -11.20
N LYS A 263 2.40 -27.53 -11.59
CA LYS A 263 3.22 -28.65 -12.11
C LYS A 263 3.76 -28.38 -13.51
N SER A 264 3.00 -27.69 -14.36
CA SER A 264 3.41 -27.36 -15.73
C SER A 264 2.81 -26.05 -16.18
N ASP A 265 3.42 -25.39 -17.16
CA ASP A 265 2.87 -24.21 -17.85
C ASP A 265 1.65 -24.49 -18.74
N LYS A 266 1.23 -25.75 -18.85
CA LYS A 266 0.01 -26.13 -19.57
C LYS A 266 -1.18 -25.83 -18.67
N HIS A 267 -1.88 -24.74 -18.97
CA HIS A 267 -3.15 -24.36 -18.33
C HIS A 267 -4.09 -25.58 -18.16
N ASN A 268 -4.76 -25.69 -17.00
CA ASN A 268 -5.57 -26.83 -16.50
C ASN A 268 -4.78 -28.00 -15.88
N THR A 269 -3.79 -27.73 -15.04
CA THR A 269 -3.16 -28.76 -14.19
C THR A 269 -3.38 -28.46 -12.71
N CYS A 270 -3.29 -29.50 -11.85
CA CYS A 270 -3.35 -29.33 -10.40
C CYS A 270 -2.37 -28.24 -9.97
N SER A 271 -2.84 -27.30 -9.17
CA SER A 271 -2.03 -26.22 -8.61
C SER A 271 -2.08 -26.22 -7.09
N GLU A 272 -1.30 -25.35 -6.48
CA GLU A 272 -1.39 -25.05 -5.07
C GLU A 272 -1.00 -23.60 -4.77
N VAL A 273 -1.44 -23.12 -3.61
CA VAL A 273 -0.90 -21.90 -3.01
C VAL A 273 -0.13 -22.26 -1.75
N GLN A 274 1.17 -22.01 -1.77
CA GLN A 274 2.05 -22.24 -0.63
C GLN A 274 2.16 -20.96 0.21
N ILE A 275 1.99 -21.10 1.52
CA ILE A 275 2.13 -20.01 2.48
C ILE A 275 3.47 -20.14 3.18
N TYR A 276 4.32 -19.12 3.05
CA TYR A 276 5.68 -19.09 3.57
C TYR A 276 5.84 -18.06 4.69
N ASP A 277 6.73 -18.33 5.65
CA ASP A 277 7.39 -17.33 6.49
C ASP A 277 8.62 -16.80 5.75
N VAL A 278 8.61 -15.48 5.47
CA VAL A 278 9.65 -14.82 4.67
C VAL A 278 10.72 -14.12 5.50
N ARG A 279 10.62 -14.10 6.84
CA ARG A 279 11.60 -13.42 7.69
C ARG A 279 13.06 -13.86 7.49
N PRO A 280 13.38 -15.14 7.24
CA PRO A 280 14.76 -15.55 6.97
C PRO A 280 15.37 -14.85 5.74
N THR A 281 14.54 -14.43 4.77
CA THR A 281 15.03 -13.76 3.55
C THR A 281 15.74 -12.45 3.82
N ALA A 282 15.43 -11.77 4.93
CA ALA A 282 16.14 -10.56 5.37
C ALA A 282 17.66 -10.78 5.53
N LYS A 283 18.07 -12.01 5.86
CA LYS A 283 19.48 -12.44 5.98
C LYS A 283 19.94 -13.27 4.78
N ASN A 284 19.23 -13.18 3.65
CA ASN A 284 19.43 -14.00 2.45
C ASN A 284 19.33 -15.51 2.71
N LYS A 285 18.48 -15.94 3.65
CA LYS A 285 18.24 -17.36 3.96
C LYS A 285 16.91 -17.84 3.34
N PRO A 286 16.70 -19.15 3.12
CA PRO A 286 15.51 -19.65 2.45
C PRO A 286 14.21 -19.36 3.24
N MET A 287 13.10 -19.22 2.53
CA MET A 287 11.78 -19.07 3.15
C MET A 287 11.36 -20.38 3.80
N LYS A 288 10.54 -20.33 4.86
CA LYS A 288 10.03 -21.53 5.53
C LYS A 288 8.58 -21.79 5.12
N LEU A 289 8.30 -22.94 4.51
CA LEU A 289 6.93 -23.35 4.21
C LEU A 289 6.15 -23.57 5.52
N LEU A 290 4.97 -22.98 5.61
CA LEU A 290 4.06 -23.11 6.74
C LEU A 290 2.90 -24.07 6.40
N THR A 291 2.19 -23.80 5.32
CA THR A 291 1.08 -24.64 4.89
C THR A 291 0.88 -24.53 3.38
N THR A 292 0.15 -25.49 2.82
CA THR A 292 -0.21 -25.53 1.40
C THR A 292 -1.72 -25.58 1.26
N ILE A 293 -2.27 -24.82 0.31
CA ILE A 293 -3.67 -24.86 -0.10
C ILE A 293 -3.74 -25.62 -1.44
N PRO A 294 -4.14 -26.90 -1.44
CA PRO A 294 -4.20 -27.70 -2.66
C PRO A 294 -5.37 -27.26 -3.57
N ARG A 295 -5.15 -27.32 -4.89
CA ARG A 295 -6.13 -26.96 -5.92
C ARG A 295 -6.10 -28.00 -7.05
N GLU A 296 -6.79 -29.11 -6.84
CA GLU A 296 -6.69 -30.30 -7.69
C GLU A 296 -7.21 -30.08 -9.13
N ASP A 297 -8.24 -29.25 -9.32
CA ASP A 297 -8.91 -29.03 -10.60
C ASP A 297 -8.84 -27.57 -11.09
N SER A 298 -7.80 -26.83 -10.72
CA SER A 298 -7.66 -25.42 -11.11
C SER A 298 -6.21 -25.04 -11.32
N GLY A 299 -5.92 -24.26 -12.37
CA GLY A 299 -4.61 -23.63 -12.58
C GLY A 299 -4.42 -22.43 -11.66
N VAL A 300 -3.17 -22.00 -11.46
CA VAL A 300 -2.84 -20.79 -10.71
C VAL A 300 -1.74 -20.00 -11.42
N ASN A 301 -2.01 -18.73 -11.74
CA ASN A 301 -0.99 -17.86 -12.28
C ASN A 301 -0.50 -16.83 -11.24
N GLY A 302 -1.32 -16.52 -10.24
CA GLY A 302 -0.99 -15.58 -9.17
C GLY A 302 -1.76 -15.84 -7.89
N ALA A 303 -1.18 -15.42 -6.77
CA ALA A 303 -1.81 -15.42 -5.47
C ALA A 303 -1.70 -14.04 -4.81
N GLY A 304 -2.76 -13.63 -4.12
CA GLY A 304 -2.79 -12.43 -3.27
C GLY A 304 -3.15 -12.80 -1.83
N MET A 305 -2.68 -12.03 -0.85
CA MET A 305 -2.86 -12.29 0.57
C MET A 305 -3.03 -10.98 1.36
N THR A 306 -4.01 -10.95 2.27
CA THR A 306 -4.17 -9.89 3.28
C THR A 306 -4.70 -10.48 4.58
N LYS A 307 -4.90 -9.66 5.60
CA LYS A 307 -5.54 -10.04 6.85
C LYS A 307 -6.74 -9.13 7.11
N GLU A 308 -7.85 -9.71 7.53
CA GLU A 308 -9.06 -8.95 7.87
C GLU A 308 -8.80 -8.03 9.06
N LYS A 309 -9.55 -6.93 9.12
CA LYS A 309 -9.47 -6.03 10.27
C LYS A 309 -9.95 -6.74 11.53
N SER A 310 -9.17 -6.64 12.60
CA SER A 310 -9.59 -7.11 13.93
C SER A 310 -10.71 -6.23 14.47
N VAL A 311 -11.74 -6.83 15.09
CA VAL A 311 -12.90 -6.12 15.63
C VAL A 311 -13.01 -6.42 17.13
N GLY A 312 -12.74 -5.41 17.96
CA GLY A 312 -12.67 -5.59 19.41
C GLY A 312 -11.55 -6.57 19.80
N GLU A 313 -11.91 -7.64 20.51
CA GLU A 313 -10.98 -8.71 20.90
C GLU A 313 -10.83 -9.82 19.83
N GLU A 314 -11.69 -9.84 18.81
CA GLU A 314 -11.64 -10.85 17.75
C GLU A 314 -10.56 -10.48 16.72
N LYS A 315 -9.48 -11.26 16.70
CA LYS A 315 -8.38 -11.10 15.74
C LYS A 315 -8.86 -11.50 14.33
N GLY A 316 -8.55 -10.67 13.34
CA GLY A 316 -8.89 -10.93 11.94
C GLY A 316 -8.21 -12.18 11.37
N LYS A 317 -8.86 -12.83 10.40
CA LYS A 317 -8.35 -14.01 9.68
C LYS A 317 -7.62 -13.60 8.41
N TYR A 318 -6.76 -14.47 7.89
CA TYR A 318 -6.08 -14.24 6.62
C TYR A 318 -7.00 -14.57 5.45
N ILE A 319 -6.98 -13.69 4.45
CA ILE A 319 -7.64 -13.92 3.17
C ILE A 319 -6.57 -14.17 2.12
N VAL A 320 -6.76 -15.25 1.36
CA VAL A 320 -5.90 -15.61 0.23
C VAL A 320 -6.77 -15.74 -1.00
N ILE A 321 -6.35 -15.13 -2.11
CA ILE A 321 -6.97 -15.33 -3.42
C ILE A 321 -5.99 -15.99 -4.38
N ALA A 322 -6.52 -16.79 -5.30
CA ALA A 322 -5.75 -17.47 -6.32
C ALA A 322 -6.54 -17.52 -7.64
N GLY A 323 -5.94 -17.10 -8.74
CA GLY A 323 -6.63 -17.00 -10.04
C GLY A 323 -5.84 -17.59 -11.20
N ASP A 324 -6.57 -18.27 -12.09
CA ASP A 324 -6.25 -18.60 -13.49
C ASP A 324 -7.52 -19.20 -14.14
N SER A 325 -7.49 -20.48 -14.53
CA SER A 325 -8.66 -21.28 -14.92
C SER A 325 -9.19 -22.11 -13.73
N PRO A 326 -10.51 -22.14 -13.44
CA PRO A 326 -11.63 -21.57 -14.21
C PRO A 326 -12.09 -20.16 -13.76
N GLY A 327 -11.37 -19.52 -12.84
CA GLY A 327 -11.75 -18.23 -12.26
C GLY A 327 -10.90 -17.86 -11.05
N LEU A 328 -11.51 -17.19 -10.05
CA LEU A 328 -10.86 -16.71 -8.83
C LEU A 328 -11.33 -17.51 -7.60
N SER A 329 -10.41 -18.23 -6.96
CA SER A 329 -10.66 -18.89 -5.68
C SER A 329 -10.37 -17.93 -4.53
N VAL A 330 -11.26 -17.86 -3.54
CA VAL A 330 -11.14 -17.07 -2.31
C VAL A 330 -11.09 -18.01 -1.12
N TYR A 331 -10.05 -17.90 -0.30
CA TYR A 331 -9.83 -18.71 0.88
C TYR A 331 -9.73 -17.83 2.13
N ARG A 332 -10.14 -18.37 3.27
CA ARG A 332 -10.05 -17.74 4.59
C ARG A 332 -9.37 -18.68 5.57
N SER A 333 -8.44 -18.17 6.38
CA SER A 333 -7.80 -19.01 7.39
C SER A 333 -8.78 -19.39 8.50
N LYS A 334 -8.64 -20.60 9.03
CA LYS A 334 -9.46 -21.11 10.15
C LYS A 334 -9.24 -20.33 11.43
N THR A 335 -8.01 -19.84 11.63
CA THR A 335 -7.60 -19.06 12.80
C THR A 335 -6.89 -17.76 12.39
N ALA A 336 -6.69 -16.86 13.35
CA ALA A 336 -5.98 -15.59 13.14
C ALA A 336 -4.45 -15.73 13.07
N GLU A 337 -3.92 -16.95 13.23
CA GLU A 337 -2.49 -17.26 13.24
C GLU A 337 -2.20 -18.37 12.22
N ILE A 338 -1.04 -18.30 11.56
CA ILE A 338 -0.60 -19.29 10.59
C ILE A 338 0.54 -20.11 11.20
N SER A 339 0.40 -21.42 11.18
CA SER A 339 1.38 -22.36 11.76
C SER A 339 1.92 -23.35 10.72
N THR A 340 2.65 -24.39 11.15
CA THR A 340 3.08 -25.48 10.27
C THR A 340 2.07 -26.63 10.15
N GLN A 341 0.86 -26.48 10.70
CA GLN A 341 -0.18 -27.51 10.61
C GLN A 341 -0.76 -27.57 9.19
N PRO A 342 -1.10 -28.76 8.66
CA PRO A 342 -1.85 -28.84 7.40
C PRO A 342 -3.26 -28.27 7.55
N ASP A 343 -3.93 -28.00 6.42
CA ASP A 343 -5.37 -27.70 6.37
C ASP A 343 -5.79 -26.48 7.21
N GLN A 344 -5.11 -25.35 7.02
CA GLN A 344 -5.38 -24.11 7.76
C GLN A 344 -6.36 -23.14 7.08
N PHE A 345 -6.79 -23.41 5.85
CA PHE A 345 -7.61 -22.51 5.06
C PHE A 345 -8.84 -23.22 4.51
N ASP A 346 -9.99 -22.57 4.64
CA ASP A 346 -11.24 -22.99 4.03
C ASP A 346 -11.47 -22.24 2.73
N LEU A 347 -11.96 -22.95 1.70
CA LEU A 347 -12.44 -22.32 0.47
C LEU A 347 -13.78 -21.64 0.76
N ILE A 348 -13.82 -20.31 0.60
CA ILE A 348 -15.07 -19.53 0.69
C ILE A 348 -15.85 -19.70 -0.61
N GLN A 349 -15.22 -19.40 -1.75
CA GLN A 349 -15.86 -19.49 -3.05
C GLN A 349 -14.85 -19.60 -4.19
N LEU A 350 -15.21 -20.37 -5.22
CA LEU A 350 -14.61 -20.28 -6.55
C LEU A 350 -15.55 -19.43 -7.44
N ILE A 351 -15.17 -18.17 -7.68
CA ILE A 351 -15.91 -17.24 -8.52
C ILE A 351 -15.53 -17.53 -9.97
N SER A 352 -16.50 -17.94 -10.79
CA SER A 352 -16.21 -18.32 -12.17
C SER A 352 -15.88 -17.09 -13.02
N LYS A 353 -15.06 -17.27 -14.08
CA LYS A 353 -14.64 -16.15 -14.96
C LYS A 353 -15.79 -15.30 -15.51
N LYS A 354 -16.97 -15.89 -15.74
CA LYS A 354 -18.17 -15.20 -16.23
C LYS A 354 -18.88 -14.33 -15.18
N ASP A 355 -18.61 -14.55 -13.89
CA ASP A 355 -19.23 -13.84 -12.78
C ASP A 355 -18.29 -12.73 -12.23
N LEU A 356 -17.08 -12.63 -12.79
CA LEU A 356 -16.15 -11.53 -12.54
C LEU A 356 -16.47 -10.35 -13.48
N PRO A 357 -16.15 -9.10 -13.08
CA PRO A 357 -16.29 -7.96 -13.98
C PRO A 357 -15.54 -8.16 -15.30
N ASP A 358 -16.08 -7.68 -16.43
CA ASP A 358 -15.45 -7.85 -17.76
C ASP A 358 -14.02 -7.29 -17.85
N THR A 359 -13.69 -6.32 -16.99
CA THR A 359 -12.37 -5.71 -16.89
C THR A 359 -11.40 -6.50 -16.01
N PHE A 360 -11.89 -7.48 -15.24
CA PHE A 360 -11.10 -8.28 -14.31
C PHE A 360 -10.52 -9.50 -15.03
N SER A 361 -9.20 -9.65 -15.02
CA SER A 361 -8.52 -10.82 -15.55
C SER A 361 -8.10 -11.78 -14.43
N PRO A 362 -8.70 -12.98 -14.31
CA PRO A 362 -8.27 -14.00 -13.35
C PRO A 362 -6.92 -14.64 -13.74
N GLU A 363 -6.35 -14.30 -14.89
CA GLU A 363 -5.04 -14.75 -15.33
C GLU A 363 -3.95 -13.73 -14.95
N GLY A 364 -4.32 -12.63 -14.28
CA GLY A 364 -3.45 -11.54 -13.90
C GLY A 364 -2.70 -11.75 -12.58
N GLY A 365 -1.90 -10.75 -12.22
CA GLY A 365 -1.35 -10.59 -10.88
C GLY A 365 -2.36 -10.05 -9.91
N PHE A 366 -2.28 -10.53 -8.67
CA PHE A 366 -3.17 -10.11 -7.60
C PHE A 366 -2.37 -9.58 -6.45
N ALA A 367 -2.88 -8.51 -5.87
CA ALA A 367 -2.56 -8.14 -4.51
C ALA A 367 -3.83 -7.79 -3.76
N LEU A 368 -3.93 -8.28 -2.53
CA LEU A 368 -4.98 -7.93 -1.61
C LEU A 368 -4.52 -6.84 -0.65
N ALA A 369 -5.44 -5.95 -0.32
CA ALA A 369 -5.25 -4.98 0.75
C ALA A 369 -6.51 -4.92 1.61
N THR A 370 -6.32 -4.65 2.89
CA THR A 370 -7.39 -4.34 3.82
C THR A 370 -7.38 -2.84 4.06
N GLN A 371 -8.53 -2.20 3.96
CA GLN A 371 -8.70 -0.79 4.32
C GLN A 371 -9.01 -0.65 5.81
N GLU A 372 -8.73 0.51 6.40
CA GLU A 372 -8.95 0.79 7.82
C GLU A 372 -10.41 0.63 8.25
N ASP A 373 -11.38 0.70 7.34
CA ASP A 373 -12.80 0.41 7.62
C ASP A 373 -13.14 -1.09 7.57
N GLY A 374 -12.18 -1.95 7.25
CA GLY A 374 -12.32 -3.40 7.13
C GLY A 374 -12.67 -3.90 5.72
N GLN A 375 -12.86 -3.02 4.73
CA GLN A 375 -13.11 -3.44 3.36
C GLN A 375 -11.87 -4.09 2.73
N LEU A 376 -12.10 -5.09 1.89
CA LEU A 376 -11.04 -5.80 1.16
C LEU A 376 -10.98 -5.34 -0.30
N PHE A 377 -9.78 -5.09 -0.78
CA PHE A 377 -9.53 -4.63 -2.14
C PHE A 377 -8.57 -5.56 -2.87
N ILE A 378 -8.83 -5.76 -4.17
CA ILE A 378 -7.97 -6.49 -5.10
C ILE A 378 -7.36 -5.47 -6.06
N PHE A 379 -6.05 -5.36 -6.03
CA PHE A 379 -5.26 -4.74 -7.07
C PHE A 379 -4.90 -5.80 -8.11
N THR A 380 -5.21 -5.54 -9.37
CA THR A 380 -4.86 -6.44 -10.47
C THR A 380 -3.77 -5.83 -11.33
N MET A 381 -2.87 -6.69 -11.81
CA MET A 381 -1.82 -6.31 -12.77
C MET A 381 -1.83 -7.30 -13.92
N HIS A 382 -2.20 -6.85 -15.11
CA HIS A 382 -2.30 -7.74 -16.25
C HIS A 382 -0.99 -7.77 -17.07
N GLY A 383 -0.47 -8.98 -17.28
CA GLY A 383 0.87 -9.20 -17.80
C GLY A 383 1.06 -8.89 -19.29
N THR A 384 -0.01 -8.69 -20.07
CA THR A 384 0.06 -8.54 -21.53
C THR A 384 -0.27 -7.14 -22.03
N ASP A 385 -1.12 -6.38 -21.34
CA ASP A 385 -1.57 -5.05 -21.75
C ASP A 385 -1.10 -3.91 -20.83
N ARG A 386 -0.41 -4.24 -19.71
CA ARG A 386 0.07 -3.27 -18.70
C ARG A 386 -1.05 -2.61 -17.90
N SER A 387 -2.24 -3.22 -17.88
CA SER A 387 -3.37 -2.68 -17.14
C SER A 387 -3.21 -2.93 -15.63
N PHE A 388 -3.49 -1.89 -14.86
CA PHE A 388 -3.54 -1.91 -13.40
C PHE A 388 -4.95 -1.52 -12.96
N GLY A 389 -5.65 -2.41 -12.25
CA GLY A 389 -7.05 -2.21 -11.87
C GLY A 389 -7.30 -2.32 -10.36
N LEU A 390 -8.38 -1.70 -9.89
CA LEU A 390 -8.84 -1.79 -8.49
C LEU A 390 -10.27 -2.33 -8.42
N TYR A 391 -10.44 -3.35 -7.60
CA TYR A 391 -11.69 -4.02 -7.35
C TYR A 391 -11.90 -4.18 -5.85
N ARG A 392 -13.15 -4.32 -5.44
CA ARG A 392 -13.54 -4.63 -4.07
C ARG A 392 -13.92 -6.10 -4.00
N LEU A 393 -13.38 -6.79 -3.01
CA LEU A 393 -13.76 -8.14 -2.62
C LEU A 393 -14.74 -8.04 -1.44
N GLN A 394 -15.97 -8.48 -1.63
CA GLN A 394 -16.97 -8.53 -0.56
C GLN A 394 -17.20 -9.98 -0.18
N ILE A 395 -16.94 -10.32 1.09
CA ILE A 395 -17.19 -11.65 1.65
C ILE A 395 -18.44 -11.56 2.52
N GLU A 396 -19.41 -12.43 2.26
CA GLU A 396 -20.66 -12.52 3.00
C GLU A 396 -20.73 -13.88 3.72
N GLY A 397 -20.56 -13.85 5.05
CA GLY A 397 -20.48 -15.07 5.85
C GLY A 397 -19.25 -15.92 5.49
N ASP A 398 -19.42 -17.25 5.51
CA ASP A 398 -18.31 -18.20 5.32
C ASP A 398 -18.33 -18.91 3.95
N HIS A 399 -19.24 -18.55 3.04
CA HIS A 399 -19.46 -19.32 1.80
C HIS A 399 -19.74 -18.47 0.55
N SER A 400 -19.68 -17.14 0.65
CA SER A 400 -20.00 -16.24 -0.45
C SER A 400 -18.98 -15.12 -0.55
N ALA A 401 -18.53 -14.85 -1.76
CA ALA A 401 -17.63 -13.77 -2.12
C ALA A 401 -18.00 -13.20 -3.50
N THR A 402 -17.97 -11.87 -3.62
CA THR A 402 -18.21 -11.16 -4.88
C THR A 402 -17.10 -10.15 -5.16
N VAL A 403 -16.86 -9.88 -6.44
CA VAL A 403 -15.86 -8.91 -6.90
C VAL A 403 -16.55 -7.82 -7.70
N THR A 404 -16.39 -6.56 -7.28
CA THR A 404 -16.95 -5.39 -7.97
C THR A 404 -15.85 -4.42 -8.37
N GLN A 405 -15.90 -3.89 -9.58
CA GLN A 405 -14.95 -2.87 -10.04
C GLN A 405 -15.13 -1.57 -9.26
N VAL A 406 -14.02 -1.02 -8.75
CA VAL A 406 -13.98 0.26 -8.01
C VAL A 406 -13.38 1.36 -8.90
N ARG A 407 -12.30 1.04 -9.61
CA ARG A 407 -11.69 1.91 -10.63
C ARG A 407 -11.50 1.13 -11.92
N ALA A 408 -11.68 1.82 -13.04
CA ALA A 408 -11.34 1.25 -14.35
C ALA A 408 -9.82 1.01 -14.42
N PRO A 409 -9.37 -0.07 -15.07
CA PRO A 409 -7.95 -0.31 -15.23
C PRO A 409 -7.26 0.84 -15.98
N ILE A 410 -6.13 1.30 -15.44
CA ILE A 410 -5.25 2.29 -16.07
C ILE A 410 -4.07 1.59 -16.74
N LEU A 411 -3.42 2.25 -17.70
CA LEU A 411 -2.18 1.75 -18.28
C LEU A 411 -0.99 2.34 -17.52
N LEU A 412 -0.10 1.48 -17.01
CA LEU A 412 1.15 1.94 -16.43
C LEU A 412 2.15 2.25 -17.55
N GLU A 413 2.50 3.53 -17.70
CA GLU A 413 3.43 3.99 -18.74
C GLU A 413 4.89 3.62 -18.42
N THR A 414 5.61 3.20 -19.46
CA THR A 414 7.06 2.98 -19.44
C THR A 414 7.72 3.80 -20.56
N GLY A 415 7.21 5.00 -20.89
CA GLY A 415 7.72 5.85 -21.98
C GLY A 415 7.15 5.56 -23.38
N PRO A 416 7.53 6.35 -24.42
CA PRO A 416 6.95 6.27 -25.75
C PRO A 416 7.27 4.94 -26.42
N SER A 417 6.23 4.25 -26.89
CA SER A 417 6.38 3.09 -27.77
C SER A 417 7.05 3.53 -29.07
N SER A 418 8.27 3.08 -29.32
CA SER A 418 8.91 3.32 -30.61
C SER A 418 8.36 2.32 -31.64
N PRO A 419 8.40 2.60 -32.94
CA PRO A 419 8.05 1.64 -33.98
C PRO A 419 8.84 0.31 -33.91
N ALA A 420 9.99 0.29 -33.22
CA ALA A 420 10.76 -0.93 -32.96
C ALA A 420 10.07 -1.90 -31.96
N ASP A 421 9.07 -1.43 -31.19
CA ASP A 421 8.31 -2.27 -30.26
C ASP A 421 7.32 -3.20 -30.98
N THR A 422 6.97 -2.89 -32.23
CA THR A 422 6.17 -3.77 -33.09
C THR A 422 6.95 -4.98 -33.60
N GLU A 423 8.28 -4.87 -33.71
CA GLU A 423 9.17 -5.99 -34.06
C GLU A 423 9.52 -6.85 -32.83
N ALA A 424 9.55 -6.29 -31.62
CA ALA A 424 9.84 -7.03 -30.38
C ALA A 424 8.72 -7.99 -29.92
N ARG A 425 7.50 -7.84 -30.44
CA ARG A 425 6.44 -8.87 -30.31
C ARG A 425 6.76 -10.15 -31.10
N TYR A 426 7.81 -10.14 -31.90
CA TYR A 426 8.05 -11.11 -32.97
C TYR A 426 9.46 -11.71 -32.94
N ASP A 427 10.08 -11.97 -31.78
CA ASP A 427 11.18 -12.93 -31.78
C ASP A 427 11.52 -13.56 -30.42
N GLU A 428 10.81 -14.64 -30.08
CA GLU A 428 11.22 -15.55 -29.00
C GLU A 428 12.40 -16.46 -29.43
N MET A 429 12.90 -16.37 -30.68
CA MET A 429 13.95 -17.24 -31.23
C MET A 429 15.27 -16.58 -31.68
N SER A 430 15.34 -15.27 -31.96
CA SER A 430 16.57 -14.66 -32.53
C SER A 430 17.66 -14.24 -31.55
N GLY A 431 17.45 -14.35 -30.24
CA GLY A 431 18.52 -14.06 -29.26
C GLY A 431 19.04 -12.62 -29.30
N ALA A 432 18.23 -11.66 -29.77
CA ALA A 432 18.60 -10.24 -29.76
C ALA A 432 18.67 -9.72 -28.31
N ILE A 433 19.86 -9.28 -27.89
CA ILE A 433 20.09 -8.58 -26.62
C ILE A 433 19.22 -7.33 -26.63
N SER A 434 18.32 -7.16 -25.66
CA SER A 434 17.55 -5.92 -25.54
C SER A 434 18.51 -4.74 -25.38
N LEU A 435 18.19 -3.58 -25.96
CA LEU A 435 19.03 -2.37 -25.86
C LEU A 435 19.37 -2.04 -24.38
N ALA A 436 18.46 -2.37 -23.45
CA ALA A 436 18.66 -2.30 -22.00
C ALA A 436 19.75 -3.26 -21.47
N GLY A 437 19.77 -4.51 -21.94
CA GLY A 437 20.83 -5.48 -21.62
C GLY A 437 22.20 -5.06 -22.16
N PHE A 438 22.24 -4.38 -23.31
CA PHE A 438 23.48 -3.84 -23.86
C PHE A 438 24.01 -2.66 -23.03
N LYS A 439 23.15 -1.72 -22.61
CA LYS A 439 23.52 -0.58 -21.75
C LYS A 439 23.99 -1.03 -20.35
N ALA A 440 23.30 -1.98 -19.71
CA ALA A 440 23.66 -2.49 -18.39
C ALA A 440 25.04 -3.17 -18.36
N ASN A 441 25.40 -3.89 -19.44
CA ASN A 441 26.67 -4.60 -19.55
C ASN A 441 27.86 -3.70 -19.91
N TYR A 442 27.65 -2.61 -20.66
CA TYR A 442 28.72 -1.69 -21.09
C TYR A 442 28.92 -0.48 -20.17
N MET A 443 27.91 -0.11 -19.39
CA MET A 443 27.95 1.07 -18.53
C MET A 443 27.37 0.77 -17.13
N PRO A 444 28.01 -0.09 -16.31
CA PRO A 444 27.50 -0.44 -14.97
C PRO A 444 27.43 0.71 -13.97
N GLY A 445 27.92 1.91 -14.32
CA GLY A 445 27.93 3.12 -13.49
C GLY A 445 27.01 4.26 -13.96
N VAL A 446 26.11 4.07 -14.92
CA VAL A 446 25.11 5.11 -15.24
C VAL A 446 23.98 5.09 -14.21
N ASP A 447 23.98 6.08 -13.34
CA ASP A 447 22.93 6.37 -12.34
C ASP A 447 21.60 6.89 -12.95
N MET A 448 21.47 6.93 -14.27
CA MET A 448 20.37 7.61 -14.98
C MET A 448 19.78 6.71 -16.06
N MET A 449 18.85 5.82 -15.69
CA MET A 449 17.94 5.21 -16.65
C MET A 449 16.50 5.40 -16.19
N SER A 450 15.69 5.96 -17.08
CA SER A 450 14.25 6.12 -16.88
C SER A 450 13.54 4.80 -17.22
N PRO A 451 12.29 4.57 -16.79
CA PRO A 451 11.48 3.44 -17.28
C PRO A 451 11.40 3.37 -18.81
N SER A 452 11.49 4.52 -19.50
CA SER A 452 11.54 4.61 -20.96
C SER A 452 12.79 4.01 -21.60
N ASP A 453 13.88 3.92 -20.85
CA ASP A 453 15.11 3.26 -21.29
C ASP A 453 15.07 1.73 -21.10
N LEU A 454 14.11 1.21 -20.32
CA LEU A 454 13.99 -0.21 -20.01
C LEU A 454 13.21 -1.02 -21.06
N GLY A 455 12.51 -0.34 -21.99
CA GLY A 455 11.78 -0.95 -23.10
C GLY A 455 10.46 -1.66 -22.73
N ALA A 456 9.67 -2.07 -23.73
CA ALA A 456 8.28 -2.55 -23.57
C ALA A 456 8.11 -4.01 -23.12
N ASN A 457 9.19 -4.74 -22.81
CA ASN A 457 9.17 -6.19 -22.55
C ASN A 457 9.08 -6.58 -21.06
N PHE A 458 8.38 -5.78 -20.26
CA PHE A 458 8.04 -6.13 -18.88
C PHE A 458 6.85 -7.07 -18.86
N ARG A 459 7.02 -8.24 -18.23
CA ARG A 459 5.86 -8.95 -17.67
C ARG A 459 5.80 -8.55 -16.22
N TRP A 460 4.70 -7.90 -15.88
CA TRP A 460 4.42 -7.39 -14.56
C TRP A 460 4.46 -8.55 -13.56
N GLY A 461 5.59 -8.66 -12.87
CA GLY A 461 5.84 -9.66 -11.85
C GLY A 461 4.94 -9.30 -10.69
N LYS A 462 3.83 -10.01 -10.59
CA LYS A 462 2.71 -9.81 -9.68
C LYS A 462 3.25 -9.55 -8.27
N GLY A 463 3.32 -8.28 -7.88
CA GLY A 463 4.08 -7.85 -6.72
C GLY A 463 3.68 -6.44 -6.31
N LEU A 464 2.99 -6.34 -5.18
CA LEU A 464 2.63 -5.09 -4.56
C LEU A 464 2.97 -5.21 -3.08
N GLN A 465 3.68 -4.21 -2.58
CA GLN A 465 3.94 -4.02 -1.16
C GLN A 465 3.12 -2.85 -0.67
N ILE A 466 2.38 -3.03 0.42
CA ILE A 466 1.80 -1.91 1.16
C ILE A 466 2.90 -1.41 2.10
N THR A 467 3.41 -0.21 1.84
CA THR A 467 4.57 0.35 2.55
C THR A 467 4.16 1.21 3.74
N SER A 468 2.95 1.77 3.72
CA SER A 468 2.31 2.48 4.84
C SER A 468 0.79 2.48 4.64
N PRO A 469 -0.01 3.00 5.59
CA PRO A 469 -1.45 3.18 5.39
C PRO A 469 -1.83 4.05 4.18
N THR A 470 -0.88 4.81 3.62
CA THR A 470 -1.09 5.77 2.54
C THR A 470 -0.21 5.49 1.32
N SER A 471 0.53 4.37 1.30
CA SER A 471 1.46 4.09 0.22
C SER A 471 1.56 2.63 -0.16
N ILE A 472 1.69 2.42 -1.47
CA ILE A 472 2.00 1.13 -2.08
C ILE A 472 3.23 1.28 -2.97
N GLU A 473 3.92 0.16 -3.16
CA GLU A 473 4.99 0.02 -4.12
C GLU A 473 4.70 -1.16 -5.01
N ILE A 474 4.68 -0.91 -6.32
CA ILE A 474 4.31 -1.87 -7.35
C ILE A 474 5.58 -2.27 -8.08
N PHE A 475 5.82 -3.57 -8.22
CA PHE A 475 7.02 -4.11 -8.87
C PHE A 475 6.66 -4.78 -10.20
N ALA A 476 7.56 -4.65 -11.19
CA ALA A 476 7.51 -5.38 -12.44
C ALA A 476 8.90 -5.81 -12.88
N THR A 477 8.99 -6.93 -13.60
CA THR A 477 10.26 -7.50 -14.06
C THR A 477 10.28 -7.66 -15.58
N SER A 478 11.46 -7.54 -16.20
CA SER A 478 11.62 -8.01 -17.58
C SER A 478 11.36 -9.52 -17.65
N ARG A 479 10.65 -9.99 -18.69
CA ARG A 479 10.14 -11.38 -18.77
C ARG A 479 11.25 -12.44 -18.65
N SER A 480 12.38 -12.23 -19.32
CA SER A 480 13.45 -13.22 -19.42
C SER A 480 14.82 -12.63 -19.24
N ALA A 481 15.71 -13.41 -18.63
CA ALA A 481 17.15 -13.16 -18.63
C ALA A 481 17.82 -14.28 -19.43
N PHE A 482 18.56 -13.89 -20.48
CA PHE A 482 19.36 -14.80 -21.30
C PHE A 482 20.83 -14.52 -21.02
N PRO A 483 21.56 -15.42 -20.33
CA PRO A 483 23.02 -15.33 -20.27
C PRO A 483 23.60 -15.61 -21.67
N TYR A 484 24.68 -14.91 -22.04
CA TYR A 484 25.46 -15.23 -23.25
C TYR A 484 26.88 -15.64 -22.83
N PRO A 485 27.08 -16.91 -22.45
CA PRO A 485 28.39 -17.40 -22.03
C PRO A 485 29.38 -17.37 -23.22
N PRO A 486 30.68 -17.10 -23.00
CA PRO A 486 31.33 -16.75 -21.73
C PRO A 486 31.37 -15.24 -21.44
N PHE A 487 30.76 -14.39 -22.27
CA PHE A 487 31.06 -12.96 -22.30
C PHE A 487 30.11 -12.09 -21.45
N PHE A 488 28.86 -12.54 -21.21
CA PHE A 488 27.87 -11.72 -20.49
C PHE A 488 27.03 -12.53 -19.47
N PRO A 489 27.01 -12.13 -18.19
CA PRO A 489 26.07 -12.67 -17.21
C PRO A 489 24.62 -12.31 -17.60
N GLY A 490 23.65 -13.11 -17.14
CA GLY A 490 22.23 -12.80 -17.36
C GLY A 490 21.83 -11.55 -16.56
N VAL A 491 21.15 -10.59 -17.16
CA VAL A 491 20.67 -9.38 -16.47
C VAL A 491 19.16 -9.31 -16.65
N PHE A 492 18.44 -8.93 -15.58
CA PHE A 492 17.03 -8.58 -15.67
C PHE A 492 16.79 -7.20 -15.05
N SER A 493 15.73 -6.55 -15.51
CA SER A 493 15.35 -5.21 -15.06
C SER A 493 14.18 -5.31 -14.11
N VAL A 494 14.17 -4.44 -13.10
CA VAL A 494 13.02 -4.21 -12.21
C VAL A 494 12.54 -2.78 -12.38
N ALA A 495 11.25 -2.63 -12.67
CA ALA A 495 10.57 -1.35 -12.68
C ALA A 495 9.68 -1.27 -11.44
N THR A 496 9.66 -0.10 -10.81
CA THR A 496 9.00 0.11 -9.54
C THR A 496 8.21 1.40 -9.57
N TRP A 497 6.91 1.34 -9.30
CA TRP A 497 6.05 2.51 -9.13
C TRP A 497 5.75 2.64 -7.65
N LYS A 498 6.26 3.71 -7.04
CA LYS A 498 5.81 4.11 -5.73
C LYS A 498 4.57 4.98 -5.92
N ALA A 499 3.45 4.52 -5.41
CA ALA A 499 2.30 5.35 -5.20
C ALA A 499 2.25 5.65 -3.72
N GLU A 500 2.69 6.85 -3.41
CA GLU A 500 2.36 7.48 -2.15
C GLU A 500 1.12 8.31 -2.49
N THR A 501 0.08 8.29 -1.67
CA THR A 501 -0.70 9.51 -1.53
C THR A 501 0.23 10.51 -0.81
N ALA A 502 1.27 10.94 -1.53
CA ALA A 502 2.02 12.16 -1.33
C ALA A 502 1.08 13.21 -1.89
N ILE A 503 0.32 13.73 -0.97
CA ILE A 503 -0.64 14.77 -1.21
C ILE A 503 0.26 15.98 -1.01
N ASP A 504 0.72 16.77 -1.98
CA ASP A 504 0.29 17.06 -3.35
C ASP A 504 -1.19 17.53 -3.45
N ALA A 505 -1.57 18.74 -2.98
CA ALA A 505 -2.77 19.41 -3.49
C ALA A 505 -2.58 19.72 -4.98
N VAL A 506 -2.86 18.73 -5.82
CA VAL A 506 -2.95 18.89 -7.27
C VAL A 506 -4.22 19.69 -7.57
N TRP A 507 -4.08 21.01 -7.49
CA TRP A 507 -5.08 21.95 -7.97
C TRP A 507 -5.13 21.87 -9.49
N TRP A 508 -6.14 21.18 -10.01
CA TRP A 508 -6.37 21.16 -11.44
C TRP A 508 -6.82 22.55 -11.95
N PRO A 509 -6.58 22.88 -13.24
CA PRO A 509 -6.96 24.17 -13.80
C PRO A 509 -8.47 24.43 -13.66
N SER A 510 -8.85 25.69 -13.50
CA SER A 510 -10.22 26.09 -13.23
C SER A 510 -11.17 25.71 -14.38
N ILE A 511 -12.29 25.06 -14.05
CA ILE A 511 -13.02 24.16 -14.97
C ILE A 511 -14.48 24.52 -15.23
N TYR A 512 -15.05 25.48 -14.51
CA TYR A 512 -16.45 25.86 -14.70
C TYR A 512 -16.68 27.30 -14.24
N TYR A 513 -17.61 28.01 -14.89
CA TYR A 513 -17.97 29.36 -14.48
C TYR A 513 -19.47 29.61 -14.46
N THR A 514 -19.85 30.46 -13.52
CA THR A 514 -21.17 31.05 -13.39
C THR A 514 -21.03 32.53 -13.10
N THR A 515 -22.07 33.23 -12.63
CA THR A 515 -21.90 34.59 -12.09
C THR A 515 -22.39 34.72 -10.65
N GLY A 516 -21.57 35.34 -9.79
CA GLY A 516 -21.89 35.61 -8.40
C GLY A 516 -20.93 36.60 -7.73
N SER A 517 -21.41 37.27 -6.68
CA SER A 517 -20.63 38.26 -5.93
C SER A 517 -20.01 37.72 -4.65
N SER A 518 -20.58 36.69 -4.02
CA SER A 518 -20.05 35.91 -2.88
C SER A 518 -20.52 34.47 -3.00
N VAL A 519 -19.82 33.51 -2.37
CA VAL A 519 -20.07 32.07 -2.53
C VAL A 519 -19.89 31.31 -1.21
N ALA A 520 -20.61 30.19 -1.08
CA ALA A 520 -20.42 29.16 -0.08
C ALA A 520 -20.66 27.79 -0.73
N ILE A 521 -19.95 26.75 -0.28
CA ILE A 521 -20.04 25.42 -0.87
C ILE A 521 -20.00 24.33 0.19
N ALA A 522 -20.72 23.23 -0.04
CA ALA A 522 -20.72 22.02 0.77
C ALA A 522 -20.72 20.79 -0.14
N THR A 523 -20.11 19.70 0.32
CA THR A 523 -20.06 18.41 -0.39
C THR A 523 -20.42 17.26 0.54
N ASP A 524 -20.99 16.21 -0.03
CA ASP A 524 -21.19 14.92 0.62
C ASP A 524 -20.10 13.90 0.21
N TYR A 525 -20.07 12.75 0.87
CA TYR A 525 -19.16 11.63 0.58
C TYR A 525 -19.37 10.99 -0.80
N ASN A 526 -20.55 11.15 -1.41
CA ASN A 526 -20.87 10.62 -2.73
C ASN A 526 -20.58 11.64 -3.85
N SER A 527 -19.83 12.71 -3.56
CA SER A 527 -19.52 13.79 -4.50
C SER A 527 -20.73 14.63 -4.93
N GLY A 528 -21.85 14.56 -4.22
CA GLY A 528 -22.94 15.54 -4.28
C GLY A 528 -22.48 16.88 -3.73
N CYS A 529 -22.84 17.97 -4.39
CA CYS A 529 -22.39 19.30 -4.04
C CYS A 529 -23.56 20.27 -4.00
N LEU A 530 -23.57 21.13 -2.98
CA LEU A 530 -24.47 22.27 -2.86
C LEU A 530 -23.64 23.55 -2.82
N GLU A 531 -23.88 24.43 -3.77
CA GLU A 531 -23.30 25.76 -3.76
C GLU A 531 -24.39 26.81 -3.61
N MET A 532 -24.10 27.83 -2.82
CA MET A 532 -24.89 29.04 -2.73
C MET A 532 -24.07 30.25 -3.14
N ASN A 533 -24.69 31.19 -3.86
CA ASN A 533 -24.03 32.42 -4.27
C ASN A 533 -25.00 33.60 -4.32
N ARG A 534 -24.48 34.80 -4.05
CA ARG A 534 -25.25 36.04 -4.31
C ARG A 534 -25.17 36.41 -5.78
N GLY A 535 -26.28 36.91 -6.32
CA GLY A 535 -26.31 37.46 -7.67
C GLY A 535 -25.34 38.63 -7.88
N SER A 536 -25.20 39.06 -9.13
CA SER A 536 -24.41 40.23 -9.51
C SER A 536 -25.31 41.44 -9.84
N GLY A 537 -24.74 42.64 -9.84
CA GLY A 537 -25.44 43.88 -10.21
C GLY A 537 -26.68 44.17 -9.35
N GLY A 538 -27.83 44.40 -10.01
CA GLY A 538 -29.12 44.67 -9.34
C GLY A 538 -29.70 43.50 -8.54
N ASN A 539 -29.07 42.32 -8.58
CA ASN A 539 -29.46 41.14 -7.79
C ASN A 539 -28.44 40.81 -6.68
N SER A 540 -27.58 41.75 -6.30
CA SER A 540 -26.51 41.55 -5.31
C SER A 540 -27.00 41.17 -3.90
N ASN A 541 -28.28 41.42 -3.57
CA ASN A 541 -28.90 40.98 -2.33
C ASN A 541 -29.66 39.65 -2.45
N LYS A 542 -29.76 39.05 -3.65
CA LYS A 542 -30.48 37.79 -3.87
C LYS A 542 -29.52 36.62 -3.78
N LEU A 543 -29.87 35.66 -2.93
CA LEU A 543 -29.17 34.41 -2.73
C LEU A 543 -29.76 33.34 -3.64
N TYR A 544 -28.90 32.65 -4.39
CA TYR A 544 -29.23 31.54 -5.25
C TYR A 544 -28.52 30.28 -4.74
N TYR A 545 -29.08 29.12 -5.01
CA TYR A 545 -28.42 27.84 -4.79
C TYR A 545 -28.43 26.99 -6.06
N ARG A 546 -27.53 26.03 -6.11
CA ARG A 546 -27.53 24.97 -7.12
C ARG A 546 -26.96 23.70 -6.53
N VAL A 547 -27.44 22.60 -7.09
CA VAL A 547 -27.04 21.25 -6.69
C VAL A 547 -26.41 20.57 -7.88
N GLY A 548 -25.36 19.80 -7.64
CA GLY A 548 -24.65 19.09 -8.68
C GLY A 548 -23.87 17.90 -8.15
N ARG A 549 -23.08 17.31 -9.04
CA ARG A 549 -22.15 16.23 -8.70
C ARG A 549 -20.74 16.58 -9.17
N ALA A 550 -19.78 16.51 -8.27
CA ALA A 550 -18.37 16.56 -8.59
C ALA A 550 -17.92 15.23 -9.21
N HIS A 551 -17.10 15.32 -10.24
CA HIS A 551 -16.42 14.20 -10.88
C HIS A 551 -14.92 14.43 -10.76
N PHE A 552 -14.33 14.05 -9.62
CA PHE A 552 -12.92 14.32 -9.31
C PHE A 552 -11.96 13.75 -10.36
N SER A 553 -12.20 12.54 -10.87
CA SER A 553 -11.40 11.94 -11.96
C SER A 553 -11.57 12.62 -13.32
N GLY A 554 -12.72 13.26 -13.54
CA GLY A 554 -13.05 13.95 -14.79
C GLY A 554 -12.82 15.46 -14.74
N ASN A 555 -12.25 15.97 -13.64
CA ASN A 555 -12.01 17.38 -13.37
C ASN A 555 -13.21 18.28 -13.76
N ARG A 556 -14.41 17.96 -13.27
CA ARG A 556 -15.62 18.76 -13.53
C ARG A 556 -16.63 18.68 -12.40
N ILE A 557 -17.48 19.69 -12.28
CA ILE A 557 -18.70 19.63 -11.47
C ILE A 557 -19.88 19.84 -12.40
N ASP A 558 -20.84 18.92 -12.37
CA ASP A 558 -22.07 19.02 -13.17
C ASP A 558 -23.19 19.61 -12.31
N PHE A 559 -23.31 20.94 -12.36
CA PHE A 559 -24.34 21.68 -11.63
C PHE A 559 -25.65 21.79 -12.40
N GLY A 560 -26.76 21.89 -11.66
CA GLY A 560 -28.03 22.40 -12.17
C GLY A 560 -28.03 23.91 -12.38
N ASN A 561 -29.18 24.40 -12.84
CA ASN A 561 -29.43 25.83 -12.92
C ASN A 561 -29.46 26.45 -11.51
N GLY A 562 -29.06 27.72 -11.40
CA GLY A 562 -29.22 28.48 -10.17
C GLY A 562 -30.69 28.74 -9.85
N ILE A 563 -31.11 28.37 -8.66
CA ILE A 563 -32.48 28.51 -8.15
C ILE A 563 -32.49 29.61 -7.09
N TYR A 564 -33.39 30.57 -7.22
CA TYR A 564 -33.55 31.63 -6.22
C TYR A 564 -33.97 31.04 -4.87
N PHE A 565 -33.27 31.43 -3.81
CA PHE A 565 -33.53 30.98 -2.45
C PHE A 565 -34.24 32.07 -1.62
N THR A 566 -33.56 33.18 -1.38
CA THR A 566 -34.03 34.29 -0.54
C THR A 566 -33.22 35.55 -0.81
N SER A 567 -33.45 36.63 -0.06
CA SER A 567 -32.56 37.79 -0.04
C SER A 567 -31.70 37.80 1.23
N SER A 568 -30.39 37.98 1.08
CA SER A 568 -29.42 37.91 2.18
C SER A 568 -28.21 38.84 1.97
N SER A 569 -27.63 39.29 3.08
CA SER A 569 -26.38 40.05 3.12
C SER A 569 -25.13 39.23 3.44
N ASP A 570 -25.30 38.04 4.05
CA ASP A 570 -24.24 37.10 4.43
C ASP A 570 -24.84 35.70 4.60
N PHE A 571 -24.09 34.63 4.31
CA PHE A 571 -24.62 33.27 4.32
C PHE A 571 -23.52 32.21 4.40
N ALA A 572 -23.87 31.04 4.92
CA ALA A 572 -23.05 29.84 4.90
C ALA A 572 -23.94 28.61 4.70
N VAL A 573 -23.33 27.52 4.21
CA VAL A 573 -24.03 26.27 3.90
C VAL A 573 -23.21 25.07 4.36
N SER A 574 -23.90 24.02 4.81
CA SER A 574 -23.29 22.72 5.13
C SER A 574 -24.25 21.60 4.73
N MET A 575 -23.71 20.39 4.55
CA MET A 575 -24.43 19.21 4.08
C MET A 575 -23.88 17.95 4.77
N ASP A 576 -24.74 16.97 5.05
CA ASP A 576 -24.34 15.63 5.49
C ASP A 576 -24.36 14.59 4.36
N ASN A 577 -23.87 13.39 4.63
CA ASN A 577 -23.82 12.25 3.69
C ASN A 577 -25.18 11.63 3.38
N LYS A 578 -26.27 12.21 3.91
CA LYS A 578 -27.66 11.82 3.64
C LYS A 578 -28.39 12.91 2.85
N ASP A 579 -27.63 13.83 2.25
CA ASP A 579 -28.11 14.98 1.49
C ASP A 579 -28.93 16.00 2.31
N HIS A 580 -28.94 15.91 3.65
CA HIS A 580 -29.53 16.97 4.47
C HIS A 580 -28.63 18.19 4.43
N CYS A 581 -29.24 19.36 4.27
CA CYS A 581 -28.53 20.62 4.09
C CYS A 581 -28.99 21.64 5.13
N ILE A 582 -28.07 22.49 5.58
CA ILE A 582 -28.39 23.67 6.36
C ILE A 582 -27.86 24.89 5.61
N CYS A 583 -28.71 25.89 5.46
CA CYS A 583 -28.27 27.25 5.12
C CYS A 583 -28.53 28.15 6.33
N VAL A 584 -27.50 28.88 6.76
CA VAL A 584 -27.66 30.02 7.66
C VAL A 584 -27.41 31.31 6.88
N HIS A 585 -28.19 32.35 7.13
CA HIS A 585 -28.04 33.63 6.43
C HIS A 585 -28.53 34.82 7.25
N ARG A 586 -27.99 35.99 6.93
CA ARG A 586 -28.42 37.28 7.47
C ARG A 586 -29.41 37.94 6.52
N GLU A 587 -30.48 38.52 7.06
CA GLU A 587 -31.42 39.31 6.27
C GLU A 587 -30.73 40.43 5.48
N SER A 588 -31.26 40.77 4.30
CA SER A 588 -30.67 41.81 3.44
C SER A 588 -30.84 43.26 3.94
N GLY A 589 -31.52 43.45 5.08
CA GLY A 589 -31.82 44.76 5.66
C GLY A 589 -30.86 45.18 6.77
N SER A 590 -31.17 46.28 7.46
CA SER A 590 -30.36 46.81 8.58
C SER A 590 -30.64 46.15 9.93
N GLY A 591 -31.56 45.18 10.01
CA GLY A 591 -32.03 44.62 11.30
C GLY A 591 -31.14 43.53 11.90
N ASN A 592 -30.08 43.09 11.19
CA ASN A 592 -29.09 42.11 11.65
C ASN A 592 -29.67 40.76 12.11
N LYS A 593 -30.89 40.40 11.69
CA LYS A 593 -31.48 39.09 12.04
C LYS A 593 -30.82 37.97 11.24
N LEU A 594 -30.49 36.89 11.95
CA LEU A 594 -29.98 35.65 11.38
C LEU A 594 -31.08 34.61 11.27
N TYR A 595 -31.14 33.95 10.12
CA TYR A 595 -32.13 32.94 9.77
C TYR A 595 -31.44 31.63 9.39
N TYR A 596 -32.11 30.52 9.63
CA TYR A 596 -31.71 29.21 9.11
C TYR A 596 -32.82 28.61 8.25
N ALA A 597 -32.44 27.72 7.33
CA ALA A 597 -33.34 26.78 6.68
C ALA A 597 -32.68 25.40 6.61
N VAL A 598 -33.46 24.37 6.86
CA VAL A 598 -33.05 22.98 6.68
C VAL A 598 -33.66 22.46 5.39
N GLY A 599 -32.89 21.74 4.60
CA GLY A 599 -33.30 21.17 3.32
C GLY A 599 -32.89 19.71 3.17
N LEU A 600 -33.48 19.05 2.17
CA LEU A 600 -33.01 17.77 1.64
C LEU A 600 -32.66 17.99 0.18
N ALA A 601 -31.38 17.83 -0.18
CA ALA A 601 -30.94 17.93 -1.55
C ALA A 601 -31.36 16.69 -2.33
N ASP A 602 -31.77 16.91 -3.58
CA ASP A 602 -31.94 15.87 -4.57
C ASP A 602 -30.91 16.13 -5.66
N ILE A 603 -29.79 15.40 -5.56
CA ILE A 603 -28.66 15.54 -6.48
C ILE A 603 -29.07 15.19 -7.92
N GLY A 604 -29.95 14.20 -8.09
CA GLY A 604 -30.43 13.76 -9.40
C GLY A 604 -31.35 14.77 -10.07
N ALA A 605 -32.29 15.33 -9.30
CA ALA A 605 -33.19 16.38 -9.76
C ALA A 605 -32.57 17.79 -9.75
N ARG A 606 -31.34 17.92 -9.23
CA ARG A 606 -30.56 19.17 -9.14
C ARG A 606 -31.30 20.28 -8.39
N THR A 607 -31.93 19.95 -7.27
CA THR A 607 -32.73 20.88 -6.46
C THR A 607 -32.62 20.58 -4.97
N VAL A 608 -33.08 21.49 -4.10
CA VAL A 608 -33.19 21.25 -2.66
C VAL A 608 -34.62 21.52 -2.21
N ASN A 609 -35.19 20.56 -1.50
CA ASN A 609 -36.48 20.73 -0.84
C ASN A 609 -36.29 21.47 0.50
N TRP A 610 -36.21 22.79 0.46
CA TRP A 610 -36.03 23.63 1.65
C TRP A 610 -37.25 23.68 2.58
N GLY A 611 -37.01 23.90 3.87
CA GLY A 611 -38.01 24.33 4.84
C GLY A 611 -38.18 25.85 4.85
N ASN A 612 -39.02 26.34 5.76
CA ASN A 612 -39.20 27.77 5.96
C ASN A 612 -37.97 28.40 6.60
N ASN A 613 -37.63 29.64 6.21
CA ASN A 613 -36.63 30.45 6.90
C ASN A 613 -37.09 30.78 8.33
N GLN A 614 -36.32 30.38 9.33
CA GLN A 614 -36.60 30.63 10.75
C GLN A 614 -35.54 31.55 11.36
N ASN A 615 -35.97 32.64 12.00
CA ASN A 615 -35.05 33.49 12.75
C ASN A 615 -34.62 32.77 14.04
N TYR A 616 -33.33 32.84 14.38
CA TYR A 616 -32.80 32.18 15.58
C TYR A 616 -31.98 33.11 16.48
N THR A 617 -31.32 34.13 15.92
CA THR A 617 -30.56 35.14 16.69
C THR A 617 -30.33 36.40 15.86
N THR A 618 -29.44 37.28 16.32
CA THR A 618 -28.96 38.48 15.62
C THR A 618 -27.43 38.49 15.50
N GLY A 619 -26.90 39.00 14.39
CA GLY A 619 -25.47 39.05 14.11
C GLY A 619 -25.16 39.62 12.72
N THR A 620 -23.88 39.66 12.34
CA THR A 620 -23.45 40.32 11.09
C THR A 620 -22.78 39.41 10.06
N LYS A 621 -21.98 38.44 10.48
CA LYS A 621 -21.33 37.37 9.71
C LYS A 621 -21.76 36.01 10.24
N VAL A 622 -21.83 35.00 9.38
CA VAL A 622 -22.25 33.63 9.76
C VAL A 622 -21.35 32.55 9.16
N ALA A 623 -21.16 31.46 9.89
CA ALA A 623 -20.56 30.21 9.42
C ALA A 623 -21.31 29.01 10.01
N VAL A 624 -21.36 27.86 9.32
CA VAL A 624 -22.05 26.67 9.81
C VAL A 624 -21.34 25.40 9.35
N ALA A 625 -21.29 24.39 10.24
CA ALA A 625 -20.88 23.03 9.92
C ALA A 625 -21.89 22.03 10.50
N MET A 626 -22.11 20.91 9.83
CA MET A 626 -22.96 19.81 10.29
C MET A 626 -22.27 18.45 10.15
N ASP A 627 -22.65 17.50 11.01
CA ASP A 627 -22.16 16.12 10.97
C ASP A 627 -23.22 15.16 10.41
N ASN A 628 -22.84 13.89 10.24
CA ASN A 628 -23.73 12.83 9.74
C ASN A 628 -24.76 12.32 10.76
N HIS A 629 -24.67 12.78 12.01
CA HIS A 629 -25.59 12.43 13.09
C HIS A 629 -26.73 13.46 13.23
N GLY A 630 -26.72 14.52 12.41
CA GLY A 630 -27.70 15.60 12.49
C GLY A 630 -27.38 16.60 13.59
N ASN A 631 -26.13 16.71 14.02
CA ASN A 631 -25.66 17.79 14.87
C ASN A 631 -25.06 18.91 14.02
N CYS A 632 -25.08 20.14 14.52
CA CYS A 632 -24.46 21.27 13.86
C CYS A 632 -23.89 22.31 14.83
N VAL A 633 -22.97 23.11 14.32
CA VAL A 633 -22.45 24.30 14.99
C VAL A 633 -22.59 25.48 14.04
N GLU A 634 -23.14 26.57 14.56
CA GLU A 634 -23.19 27.87 13.91
C GLU A 634 -22.27 28.84 14.65
N LEU A 635 -21.61 29.72 13.90
CA LEU A 635 -20.84 30.82 14.43
C LEU A 635 -21.35 32.13 13.85
N HIS A 636 -21.41 33.18 14.66
CA HIS A 636 -21.69 34.54 14.19
C HIS A 636 -20.85 35.61 14.87
N THR A 637 -20.68 36.74 14.17
CA THR A 637 -20.23 37.99 14.78
C THR A 637 -21.42 38.75 15.37
N GLY A 638 -21.21 39.46 16.47
CA GLY A 638 -22.22 40.32 17.10
C GLY A 638 -22.70 41.47 16.20
N SER A 639 -23.54 42.34 16.75
CA SER A 639 -24.11 43.49 16.05
C SER A 639 -24.30 44.72 16.96
N GLY A 640 -23.98 45.92 16.45
CA GLY A 640 -24.04 47.13 17.27
C GLY A 640 -22.80 47.26 18.17
N ASP A 641 -22.99 47.36 19.48
CA ASP A 641 -21.89 47.59 20.45
C ASP A 641 -20.98 46.36 20.62
N ASP A 642 -21.43 45.17 20.23
CA ASP A 642 -20.70 43.91 20.32
C ASP A 642 -20.26 43.36 18.95
N LYS A 643 -20.23 44.21 17.91
CA LYS A 643 -19.90 43.83 16.52
C LYS A 643 -18.56 43.08 16.34
N ASP A 644 -17.64 43.22 17.29
CA ASP A 644 -16.32 42.59 17.27
C ASP A 644 -16.26 41.31 18.14
N ASN A 645 -17.37 40.90 18.79
CA ASN A 645 -17.46 39.65 19.54
C ASN A 645 -17.85 38.49 18.61
N LEU A 646 -17.24 37.32 18.82
CA LEU A 646 -17.57 36.08 18.13
C LEU A 646 -18.37 35.16 19.05
N TYR A 647 -19.46 34.61 18.53
CA TYR A 647 -20.41 33.76 19.23
C TYR A 647 -20.56 32.40 18.54
N TYR A 648 -20.85 31.35 19.30
CA TYR A 648 -21.22 30.04 18.78
C TYR A 648 -22.62 29.63 19.27
N MET A 649 -23.28 28.77 18.49
CA MET A 649 -24.50 28.06 18.87
C MET A 649 -24.39 26.59 18.44
N VAL A 650 -24.65 25.66 19.36
CA VAL A 650 -24.72 24.22 19.05
C VAL A 650 -26.17 23.82 18.79
N GLY A 651 -26.44 23.10 17.71
CA GLY A 651 -27.77 22.72 17.27
C GLY A 651 -27.94 21.22 17.03
N ILE A 652 -29.18 20.75 17.16
CA ILE A 652 -29.61 19.41 16.72
C ILE A 652 -30.64 19.57 15.61
N VAL A 653 -30.33 19.06 14.43
CA VAL A 653 -31.14 19.13 13.22
C VAL A 653 -32.23 18.06 13.28
N ASN A 654 -33.46 18.47 13.10
CA ASN A 654 -34.57 17.58 12.79
C ASN A 654 -34.86 17.69 11.29
N SER A 655 -34.26 16.81 10.48
CA SER A 655 -34.37 16.88 9.02
C SER A 655 -35.78 16.61 8.51
N THR A 656 -36.56 15.78 9.22
CA THR A 656 -37.95 15.48 8.87
C THR A 656 -38.85 16.70 9.09
N ALA A 657 -38.72 17.37 10.23
CA ALA A 657 -39.47 18.59 10.54
C ALA A 657 -38.88 19.84 9.86
N LYS A 658 -37.66 19.74 9.32
CA LYS A 658 -36.86 20.84 8.77
C LYS A 658 -36.64 21.98 9.77
N THR A 659 -36.31 21.63 11.00
CA THR A 659 -36.05 22.57 12.10
C THR A 659 -34.71 22.28 12.78
N ILE A 660 -34.18 23.26 13.51
CA ILE A 660 -32.98 23.09 14.34
C ILE A 660 -33.30 23.48 15.78
N HIS A 661 -32.92 22.62 16.72
CA HIS A 661 -33.02 22.88 18.16
C HIS A 661 -31.70 23.46 18.68
N TRP A 662 -31.57 24.79 18.65
CA TRP A 662 -30.37 25.50 19.11
C TRP A 662 -30.17 25.47 20.63
N GLY A 663 -28.93 25.62 21.06
CA GLY A 663 -28.53 26.01 22.41
C GLY A 663 -28.47 27.54 22.56
N ASP A 664 -27.76 28.01 23.57
CA ASP A 664 -27.55 29.44 23.79
C ASP A 664 -26.53 30.02 22.79
N SER A 665 -26.55 31.35 22.62
CA SER A 665 -25.52 32.08 21.87
C SER A 665 -24.42 32.52 22.83
N ASP A 666 -23.32 31.78 22.81
CA ASP A 666 -22.21 31.94 23.75
C ASP A 666 -21.03 32.65 23.10
N LYS A 667 -20.55 33.73 23.73
CA LYS A 667 -19.33 34.41 23.29
C LYS A 667 -18.11 33.52 23.54
N TYR A 668 -17.25 33.35 22.53
CA TYR A 668 -16.00 32.59 22.67
C TYR A 668 -14.72 33.39 22.39
N ASP A 669 -14.77 34.42 21.53
CA ASP A 669 -13.59 35.21 21.15
C ASP A 669 -13.98 36.62 20.64
N THR A 670 -13.02 37.36 20.05
CA THR A 670 -13.23 38.62 19.35
C THR A 670 -12.51 38.64 18.01
N GLY A 671 -13.13 39.21 16.98
CA GLY A 671 -12.59 39.21 15.62
C GLY A 671 -13.61 39.64 14.57
N ALA A 672 -13.33 39.29 13.33
CA ALA A 672 -14.22 39.45 12.18
C ALA A 672 -13.96 38.30 11.19
N ASP A 673 -14.88 38.05 10.26
CA ASP A 673 -14.83 36.98 9.26
C ASP A 673 -14.55 35.59 9.87
N ILE A 674 -15.48 34.66 9.75
CA ILE A 674 -15.45 33.41 10.51
C ILE A 674 -15.68 32.23 9.57
N ALA A 675 -15.04 31.12 9.86
CA ALA A 675 -15.26 29.84 9.18
C ALA A 675 -15.17 28.70 10.20
N ILE A 676 -15.89 27.61 9.94
CA ILE A 676 -15.90 26.43 10.82
C ILE A 676 -15.99 25.15 10.01
N ALA A 677 -15.25 24.14 10.46
CA ALA A 677 -15.36 22.76 10.01
C ALA A 677 -15.54 21.84 11.23
N MET A 678 -16.22 20.72 11.06
CA MET A 678 -16.55 19.76 12.12
C MET A 678 -16.48 18.33 11.60
N ASP A 679 -16.08 17.38 12.44
CA ASP A 679 -16.13 15.94 12.14
C ASP A 679 -17.33 15.23 12.80
N ASP A 680 -17.53 13.96 12.45
CA ASP A 680 -18.57 13.11 13.05
C ASP A 680 -18.29 12.69 14.51
N HIS A 681 -17.11 13.00 15.04
CA HIS A 681 -16.68 12.65 16.40
C HIS A 681 -16.93 13.78 17.41
N GLY A 682 -17.52 14.90 16.97
CA GLY A 682 -17.77 16.06 17.81
C GLY A 682 -16.54 16.92 18.03
N ASN A 683 -15.58 16.91 17.10
CA ASN A 683 -14.47 17.85 17.07
C ASN A 683 -14.71 18.93 16.02
N CYS A 684 -14.18 20.13 16.26
CA CYS A 684 -14.27 21.23 15.29
C CYS A 684 -13.00 22.07 15.23
N VAL A 685 -12.82 22.71 14.08
CA VAL A 685 -11.83 23.76 13.83
C VAL A 685 -12.57 25.01 13.41
N GLU A 686 -12.27 26.11 14.09
CA GLU A 686 -12.74 27.45 13.75
C GLU A 686 -11.56 28.29 13.30
N THR A 687 -11.77 29.16 12.31
CA THR A 687 -10.81 30.18 11.89
C THR A 687 -11.46 31.54 11.77
N HIS A 688 -10.76 32.58 12.24
CA HIS A 688 -11.20 33.97 12.14
C HIS A 688 -10.09 34.95 11.85
N ARG A 689 -10.49 36.14 11.39
CA ARG A 689 -9.61 37.30 11.27
C ARG A 689 -9.60 38.09 12.58
N GLY A 690 -8.42 38.61 12.93
CA GLY A 690 -8.20 39.34 14.16
C GLY A 690 -9.03 40.62 14.26
N ASN A 691 -9.24 41.08 15.50
CA ASN A 691 -10.08 42.24 15.79
C ASN A 691 -9.50 43.52 15.15
N PRO A 692 -10.26 44.20 14.25
CA PRO A 692 -9.81 45.43 13.62
C PRO A 692 -9.56 46.58 14.60
N ALA A 693 -10.32 46.65 15.69
CA ALA A 693 -10.14 47.68 16.73
C ALA A 693 -8.79 47.54 17.47
N SER A 694 -8.15 46.37 17.38
CA SER A 694 -6.84 46.08 18.01
C SER A 694 -5.67 46.14 17.03
N GLY A 695 -5.88 46.58 15.79
CA GLY A 695 -4.83 46.65 14.76
C GLY A 695 -4.39 45.28 14.20
N ASN A 696 -5.23 44.25 14.36
CA ASN A 696 -4.97 42.88 13.92
C ASN A 696 -5.87 42.45 12.75
N ASP A 697 -6.37 43.41 11.96
CA ASP A 697 -7.35 43.20 10.88
C ASP A 697 -6.82 42.40 9.68
N ASP A 698 -5.52 42.10 9.67
CA ASP A 698 -4.86 41.26 8.67
C ASP A 698 -4.32 39.94 9.24
N LYS A 699 -4.59 39.61 10.50
CA LYS A 699 -4.08 38.39 11.16
C LYS A 699 -5.14 37.30 11.15
N LEU A 700 -4.75 36.07 10.84
CA LEU A 700 -5.63 34.91 10.83
C LEU A 700 -5.33 33.99 12.02
N TYR A 701 -6.37 33.59 12.74
CA TYR A 701 -6.34 32.80 13.96
C TYR A 701 -7.17 31.53 13.81
N TYR A 702 -6.78 30.47 14.50
CA TYR A 702 -7.59 29.25 14.60
C TYR A 702 -7.85 28.88 16.06
N ARG A 703 -8.91 28.10 16.27
CA ARG A 703 -9.21 27.39 17.52
C ARG A 703 -9.63 25.96 17.22
N VAL A 704 -9.22 25.04 18.08
CA VAL A 704 -9.70 23.65 18.05
C VAL A 704 -10.67 23.44 19.21
N GLY A 705 -11.85 22.91 18.91
CA GLY A 705 -12.94 22.70 19.86
C GLY A 705 -13.34 21.22 20.00
N ARG A 706 -13.85 20.88 21.19
CA ARG A 706 -14.64 19.65 21.41
C ARG A 706 -16.06 20.00 21.79
N ILE A 707 -17.02 19.41 21.10
CA ILE A 707 -18.42 19.74 21.21
C ILE A 707 -19.10 18.72 22.13
N ASP A 708 -19.84 19.22 23.11
CA ASP A 708 -20.75 18.41 23.92
C ASP A 708 -22.18 18.70 23.46
N PHE A 709 -22.70 17.87 22.54
CA PHE A 709 -24.04 18.04 21.99
C PHE A 709 -25.16 17.85 23.03
N SER A 710 -24.90 17.10 24.11
CA SER A 710 -25.88 16.91 25.19
C SER A 710 -26.07 18.18 26.01
N LYS A 711 -24.98 18.95 26.19
CA LYS A 711 -24.98 20.24 26.89
C LYS A 711 -25.11 21.43 25.94
N LYS A 712 -24.95 21.21 24.63
CA LYS A 712 -24.90 22.24 23.58
C LYS A 712 -23.80 23.29 23.81
N THR A 713 -22.63 22.84 24.26
CA THR A 713 -21.48 23.70 24.58
C THR A 713 -20.23 23.24 23.83
N ILE A 714 -19.26 24.15 23.63
CA ILE A 714 -17.97 23.82 23.03
C ILE A 714 -16.83 24.14 23.99
N SER A 715 -15.95 23.16 24.20
CA SER A 715 -14.69 23.36 24.93
C SER A 715 -13.59 23.76 23.95
N TRP A 716 -13.35 25.07 23.82
CA TRP A 716 -12.32 25.63 22.95
C TRP A 716 -10.90 25.47 23.52
N GLY A 717 -9.92 25.43 22.62
CA GLY A 717 -8.50 25.65 22.91
C GLY A 717 -8.11 27.13 22.83
N ASP A 718 -6.80 27.39 22.83
CA ASP A 718 -6.27 28.74 22.66
C ASP A 718 -6.60 29.30 21.26
N SER A 719 -6.66 30.62 21.16
CA SER A 719 -6.72 31.34 19.87
C SER A 719 -5.30 31.55 19.36
N ILE A 720 -4.93 30.83 18.30
CA ILE A 720 -3.54 30.75 17.82
C ILE A 720 -3.45 31.36 16.44
N GLN A 721 -2.61 32.37 16.29
CA GLN A 721 -2.33 32.97 14.99
C GLN A 721 -1.56 31.97 14.10
N TYR A 722 -2.00 31.80 12.85
CA TYR A 722 -1.37 30.87 11.90
C TYR A 722 -0.88 31.54 10.61
N ASP A 723 -1.51 32.65 10.19
CA ASP A 723 -1.12 33.39 8.98
C ASP A 723 -1.56 34.86 9.05
N SER A 724 -1.52 35.54 7.90
CA SER A 724 -2.05 36.87 7.67
C SER A 724 -2.74 36.99 6.30
N GLY A 725 -3.92 37.60 6.27
CA GLY A 725 -4.76 37.65 5.09
C GLY A 725 -6.19 38.10 5.37
N SER A 726 -7.09 37.73 4.47
CA SER A 726 -8.53 37.99 4.51
C SER A 726 -9.27 36.97 3.65
N ASP A 727 -10.61 37.01 3.59
CA ASP A 727 -11.43 36.11 2.78
C ASP A 727 -11.00 34.64 2.94
N HIS A 728 -11.13 34.08 4.16
CA HIS A 728 -10.68 32.73 4.45
C HIS A 728 -11.83 31.72 4.60
N SER A 729 -11.51 30.45 4.43
CA SER A 729 -12.42 29.32 4.60
C SER A 729 -11.65 28.08 5.02
N VAL A 730 -12.27 27.20 5.81
CA VAL A 730 -11.65 25.98 6.33
C VAL A 730 -12.55 24.78 6.11
N ALA A 731 -11.96 23.64 5.76
CA ALA A 731 -12.63 22.35 5.66
C ALA A 731 -11.81 21.26 6.37
N MET A 732 -12.48 20.21 6.85
CA MET A 732 -11.87 19.13 7.62
C MET A 732 -12.59 17.80 7.34
N ASP A 733 -11.85 16.68 7.36
CA ASP A 733 -12.41 15.33 7.32
C ASP A 733 -12.47 14.65 8.71
N ASN A 734 -13.10 13.48 8.77
CA ASN A 734 -13.19 12.66 9.99
C ASN A 734 -11.85 12.13 10.51
N SER A 735 -10.78 12.20 9.71
CA SER A 735 -9.44 11.79 10.11
C SER A 735 -8.67 12.93 10.78
N GLY A 736 -9.26 14.13 10.89
CA GLY A 736 -8.62 15.32 11.42
C GLY A 736 -7.63 15.94 10.44
N ASN A 737 -7.81 15.70 9.14
CA ASN A 737 -7.07 16.42 8.10
C ASN A 737 -7.86 17.67 7.75
N CYS A 738 -7.19 18.81 7.64
CA CYS A 738 -7.85 20.07 7.31
C CYS A 738 -7.13 20.84 6.21
N VAL A 739 -7.90 21.64 5.48
CA VAL A 739 -7.42 22.63 4.50
C VAL A 739 -7.99 23.97 4.89
N GLU A 740 -7.12 24.98 4.85
CA GLU A 740 -7.52 26.37 4.92
C GLU A 740 -7.09 27.07 3.64
N VAL A 741 -7.95 27.96 3.15
CA VAL A 741 -7.69 28.84 2.01
C VAL A 741 -7.94 30.28 2.44
N HIS A 742 -7.17 31.23 1.92
CA HIS A 742 -7.34 32.65 2.20
C HIS A 742 -6.77 33.53 1.07
N ARG A 743 -7.19 34.79 1.05
CA ARG A 743 -6.52 35.85 0.27
C ARG A 743 -5.33 36.41 1.04
N GLY A 744 -4.17 36.44 0.40
CA GLY A 744 -2.90 36.84 1.00
C GLY A 744 -2.84 38.30 1.44
N ARG A 745 -2.03 38.57 2.48
CA ARG A 745 -1.81 39.91 3.03
C ARG A 745 -1.35 40.91 1.97
N GLY A 746 -2.02 42.07 1.91
CA GLY A 746 -1.64 43.18 1.01
C GLY A 746 -1.91 42.92 -0.47
N SER A 747 -2.44 41.75 -0.83
CA SER A 747 -2.90 41.43 -2.18
C SER A 747 -4.42 41.56 -2.25
N SER A 748 -4.92 42.17 -3.33
CA SER A 748 -6.36 42.20 -3.61
C SER A 748 -6.83 40.96 -4.34
N VAL A 749 -5.91 40.10 -4.79
CA VAL A 749 -6.24 38.97 -5.68
C VAL A 749 -5.54 37.67 -5.31
N ASP A 750 -4.35 37.64 -4.72
CA ASP A 750 -3.61 36.38 -4.57
C ASP A 750 -4.25 35.46 -3.53
N LEU A 751 -4.55 34.22 -3.94
CA LEU A 751 -5.13 33.19 -3.09
C LEU A 751 -4.08 32.16 -2.66
N TYR A 752 -4.12 31.80 -1.40
CA TYR A 752 -3.22 30.89 -0.72
C TYR A 752 -3.99 29.77 -0.05
N TYR A 753 -3.36 28.61 0.07
CA TYR A 753 -3.87 27.50 0.86
C TYR A 753 -2.79 26.98 1.79
N ARG A 754 -3.24 26.29 2.83
CA ARG A 754 -2.42 25.48 3.71
C ARG A 754 -3.20 24.25 4.11
N THR A 755 -2.47 23.22 4.49
CA THR A 755 -3.00 21.95 4.95
C THR A 755 -2.54 21.70 6.37
N GLY A 756 -3.30 20.92 7.13
CA GLY A 756 -2.93 20.66 8.51
C GLY A 756 -3.46 19.34 9.02
N LYS A 757 -2.77 18.82 10.05
CA LYS A 757 -3.25 17.73 10.87
C LYS A 757 -3.71 18.26 12.22
N VAL A 758 -4.98 18.02 12.56
CA VAL A 758 -5.56 18.46 13.82
C VAL A 758 -5.19 17.48 14.93
N GLN A 759 -4.55 17.99 15.97
CA GLN A 759 -4.20 17.28 17.18
C GLN A 759 -5.26 17.54 18.26
N PHE A 760 -6.41 16.87 18.19
CA PHE A 760 -7.57 17.16 19.04
C PHE A 760 -7.32 17.04 20.54
N GLU A 761 -6.44 16.14 20.98
CA GLU A 761 -6.02 16.02 22.39
C GLU A 761 -5.21 17.25 22.85
N LYS A 762 -4.41 17.82 21.95
CA LYS A 762 -3.58 19.00 22.21
C LYS A 762 -4.30 20.32 21.91
N LYS A 763 -5.47 20.25 21.27
CA LYS A 763 -6.21 21.39 20.70
C LYS A 763 -5.34 22.30 19.83
N LYS A 764 -4.52 21.70 18.97
CA LYS A 764 -3.60 22.38 18.06
C LYS A 764 -3.73 21.82 16.64
N ILE A 765 -3.26 22.58 15.68
CA ILE A 765 -3.15 22.14 14.28
C ILE A 765 -1.68 22.25 13.89
N ASP A 766 -1.15 21.16 13.35
CA ASP A 766 0.16 21.12 12.73
C ASP A 766 -0.01 21.55 11.27
N TRP A 767 0.15 22.86 11.01
CA TRP A 767 -0.01 23.45 9.69
C TRP A 767 1.24 23.29 8.82
N SER A 768 1.03 23.06 7.53
CA SER A 768 2.04 23.25 6.49
C SER A 768 2.27 24.74 6.18
N GLU A 769 3.32 25.02 5.42
CA GLU A 769 3.59 26.35 4.89
C GLU A 769 2.49 26.81 3.93
N SER A 770 2.22 28.12 3.92
CA SER A 770 1.22 28.73 3.05
C SER A 770 1.70 28.73 1.60
N LYS A 771 0.92 28.14 0.69
CA LYS A 771 1.23 27.99 -0.74
C LYS A 771 0.24 28.80 -1.58
N LYS A 772 0.73 29.68 -2.46
CA LYS A 772 -0.12 30.41 -3.43
C LYS A 772 -0.68 29.43 -4.47
N TYR A 773 -1.97 29.49 -4.79
CA TYR A 773 -2.60 28.57 -5.76
C TYR A 773 -3.42 29.23 -6.87
N ASP A 774 -3.93 30.46 -6.68
CA ASP A 774 -4.70 31.17 -7.72
C ASP A 774 -4.79 32.68 -7.45
N HIS A 775 -5.64 33.36 -8.21
CA HIS A 775 -5.96 34.77 -8.10
C HIS A 775 -7.49 35.01 -8.14
N GLY A 776 -8.05 35.61 -7.10
CA GLY A 776 -9.47 35.89 -6.95
C GLY A 776 -9.83 36.58 -5.63
N SER A 777 -11.09 36.45 -5.23
CA SER A 777 -11.64 36.95 -3.96
C SER A 777 -12.87 36.14 -3.59
N ASN A 778 -13.42 36.32 -2.38
CA ASN A 778 -14.68 35.69 -1.95
C ASN A 778 -14.68 34.18 -2.23
N LEU A 779 -13.85 33.47 -1.48
CA LEU A 779 -13.61 32.05 -1.64
C LEU A 779 -14.38 31.21 -0.62
N ALA A 780 -14.55 29.92 -0.92
CA ALA A 780 -15.06 28.91 0.00
C ALA A 780 -14.43 27.55 -0.33
N VAL A 781 -14.18 26.73 0.69
CA VAL A 781 -13.68 25.36 0.52
C VAL A 781 -14.54 24.38 1.30
N THR A 782 -14.72 23.18 0.75
CA THR A 782 -15.34 22.04 1.43
C THR A 782 -14.53 20.77 1.17
N MET A 783 -14.61 19.81 2.09
CA MET A 783 -13.91 18.52 2.03
C MET A 783 -14.88 17.39 2.37
N ASP A 784 -14.82 16.26 1.67
CA ASP A 784 -15.51 15.02 2.07
C ASP A 784 -14.58 14.09 2.89
N ASN A 785 -15.13 13.01 3.46
CA ASN A 785 -14.33 12.05 4.24
C ASN A 785 -13.38 11.17 3.42
N ASN A 786 -13.37 11.27 2.08
CA ASN A 786 -12.34 10.69 1.23
C ASN A 786 -11.16 11.65 1.02
N GLY A 787 -11.24 12.86 1.58
CA GLY A 787 -10.34 13.96 1.28
C GLY A 787 -10.66 14.67 -0.04
N HIS A 788 -11.79 14.44 -0.70
CA HIS A 788 -12.09 15.23 -1.89
C HIS A 788 -12.41 16.68 -1.53
N LEU A 789 -11.67 17.60 -2.14
CA LEU A 789 -11.80 19.04 -1.97
C LEU A 789 -12.57 19.66 -3.11
N ILE A 790 -13.39 20.64 -2.77
CA ILE A 790 -13.91 21.61 -3.73
C ILE A 790 -13.66 22.99 -3.17
N GLU A 791 -12.89 23.77 -3.92
CA GLU A 791 -12.69 25.20 -3.69
C GLU A 791 -13.42 25.98 -4.77
N VAL A 792 -14.00 27.11 -4.38
CA VAL A 792 -14.63 28.04 -5.30
C VAL A 792 -14.26 29.47 -4.91
N HIS A 793 -13.89 30.29 -5.88
CA HIS A 793 -13.61 31.71 -5.67
C HIS A 793 -14.18 32.57 -6.80
N ARG A 794 -14.37 33.86 -6.53
CA ARG A 794 -14.72 34.85 -7.55
C ARG A 794 -13.46 35.38 -8.23
N HIS A 795 -13.47 35.42 -9.56
CA HIS A 795 -12.38 35.98 -10.36
C HIS A 795 -12.31 37.50 -10.28
N SER A 796 -11.09 38.03 -10.36
CA SER A 796 -10.78 39.43 -10.06
C SER A 796 -9.96 40.17 -11.13
N GLU A 797 -9.74 39.62 -12.33
CA GLU A 797 -9.16 40.41 -13.42
C GLU A 797 -10.23 41.25 -14.12
N GLY A 798 -9.98 42.56 -14.22
CA GLY A 798 -10.93 43.53 -14.75
C GLY A 798 -11.42 43.21 -16.17
N GLY A 799 -12.73 43.36 -16.41
CA GLY A 799 -13.37 43.10 -17.70
C GLY A 799 -14.78 42.54 -17.53
N ASP A 800 -15.30 41.85 -18.56
CA ASP A 800 -16.60 41.15 -18.55
C ASP A 800 -16.64 39.96 -17.56
N ASP A 801 -15.50 39.59 -16.98
CA ASP A 801 -15.30 38.40 -16.14
C ASP A 801 -15.37 38.68 -14.62
N ASN A 802 -15.57 39.94 -14.24
CA ASN A 802 -15.53 40.45 -12.85
C ASN A 802 -16.54 39.84 -11.85
N ASN A 803 -17.38 38.90 -12.26
CA ASN A 803 -18.31 38.19 -11.36
C ASN A 803 -18.30 36.68 -11.59
N LYS A 804 -17.34 36.15 -12.35
CA LYS A 804 -17.29 34.71 -12.59
C LYS A 804 -16.83 33.97 -11.34
N LEU A 805 -17.49 32.86 -11.02
CA LEU A 805 -17.01 31.93 -9.98
C LEU A 805 -16.19 30.82 -10.64
N TYR A 806 -15.02 30.53 -10.11
CA TYR A 806 -14.06 29.55 -10.58
C TYR A 806 -13.99 28.43 -9.56
N TYR A 807 -13.95 27.18 -10.03
CA TYR A 807 -13.88 26.01 -9.17
C TYR A 807 -12.56 25.30 -9.37
N LYS A 808 -12.03 24.80 -8.27
CA LYS A 808 -11.00 23.77 -8.26
C LYS A 808 -11.49 22.58 -7.48
N ILE A 809 -11.17 21.39 -7.97
CA ILE A 809 -11.47 20.14 -7.27
C ILE A 809 -10.17 19.35 -7.11
N GLY A 810 -9.99 18.61 -6.01
CA GLY A 810 -8.72 17.94 -5.73
C GLY A 810 -8.73 17.09 -4.46
N LEU A 811 -7.54 16.77 -3.93
CA LEU A 811 -7.32 16.08 -2.65
C LEU A 811 -6.34 16.91 -1.77
N PRO A 812 -6.42 16.92 -0.42
CA PRO A 812 -5.62 17.74 0.49
C PRO A 812 -4.22 17.20 0.69
N ASP A 813 -3.23 18.05 0.45
CA ASP A 813 -1.81 17.84 0.71
C ASP A 813 -1.49 17.47 2.18
N LEU A 814 -1.16 16.26 2.62
CA LEU A 814 -0.77 15.99 4.01
C LEU A 814 0.59 15.32 4.02
N ASP A 815 1.62 16.13 4.27
CA ASP A 815 2.99 15.70 4.43
C ASP A 815 3.11 14.73 5.64
N PRO A 816 3.90 13.65 5.55
CA PRO A 816 4.38 12.98 6.75
C PRO A 816 5.36 13.90 7.47
N ALA A 817 5.15 14.12 8.77
CA ALA A 817 6.20 14.70 9.61
C ALA A 817 7.46 13.82 9.52
N ASP A 818 8.60 14.46 9.25
CA ASP A 818 9.95 13.88 9.08
C ASP A 818 10.29 12.69 10.01
#